data_AF-A0A673L0X0-F1
#
_entry.id   AF-A0A673L0X0-F1
#
_cell.length_a   1.000
_cell.length_b   1.000
_cell.length_c   1.000
_cell.angle_alpha   90.00
_cell.angle_beta   90.00
_cell.angle_gamma   90.00
#
_symmetry.space_group_name_H-M   'P 1'
#
loop_
_entity.id
_entity.type
_entity.pdbx_description
1 polymer ?
#
loop_
_entity_poly.entity_id
_entity_poly.type
_entity_poly.pdbx_seq_one_letter_code
_entity_poly.pdbx_strand_id
1 'polypeptide(L)'
;MDVYDPQTLGIVVFGGFMVFSAIGITLVSTFSMKETSYEEALAKQRQDSGKIQPQRSDKKKKASEKKNKAKKKEEKPNGNLPEPEPEPIPEPVVENSEPKAEPQVEPEPQPEPVPVPEPEPEVKPKPVVPEPAPKIVECAVPPTVNAVVTPLAPSPKEKKKKKVAKMEPAPVKPVVVPEVVVKVEPVVAEVVAKAAVAPEVAAPPKAEEPKTEAPTKKKSKKKAEPVVSVETVNVPQPSPYKTVVSSLNSASFNESETQKLFEIISKKAGKDSWQLASQKGDPLAALKKQLEEKEKQLTAEQDNVAAAKTRVRELTKELSSAKSKMTSVETHMSSELSARGQEIAALQARMQDSDQEHVKETQQLNSKIQSLQEQLENGPNAQLARMQQENSILRDALNKATSQAESRQNAELAKLRQDCVRLNRELNERMTARHAEEERGKTLETKMAAAEEQLAQTKVSHVEAEQALQKKLDRVSEELREAQHGSTTLQAQADAAKEQAKTLTELQERMRATETELKDRCEELEILRAQLSQEKPSVEMEAAVQLNFFIFKREDQLTSLAAELHQLREELDTVKRTQAEETQNRVNEANTERREYTAEIDQLKTCLKEKEDLVASLQAQLEKMESADTTEAEPPFENLEKDARMISLEDELQQLKEEMERMKAKSNELREKNYAAVEALASAERLSEERLSQAKATQSEIEQQLSSFQTDTRNTFQKLFPHISIETHQSNWLEAFTHEAQKTLAHSPAEQQHTDLQQKLALSEESQRSLQAECEQYRTTLSETESMLKVLQKSVEDGELTWNSKISDAEQQKQVALDQVKVLEETIEKINAETQDTDQLKGQVMLLEAQLEKQLESITISQTYAEEMSQLKALLSETQVQLVSAKAEAQEQRAELSLVKTQLEEATNEVQTEEDIRQQVANNYEQVTHFRGLFGSLHAG
;
A
#
# COMPACT_ATOMS: atom_id res chain seq x y z
N MET A 1 -1.95 -45.60 -8.19
CA MET A 1 -2.93 -44.64 -7.65
C MET A 1 -2.60 -43.31 -8.29
N ASP A 2 -3.53 -42.73 -9.02
CA ASP A 2 -3.30 -41.46 -9.71
C ASP A 2 -3.29 -40.32 -8.70
N VAL A 3 -2.22 -39.53 -8.74
CA VAL A 3 -1.99 -38.39 -7.83
C VAL A 3 -2.92 -37.20 -8.14
N TYR A 4 -3.72 -37.32 -9.21
CA TYR A 4 -4.66 -36.31 -9.71
C TYR A 4 -6.14 -36.64 -9.45
N ASP A 5 -6.45 -37.74 -8.74
CA ASP A 5 -7.81 -37.95 -8.24
C ASP A 5 -8.15 -36.91 -7.16
N PRO A 6 -9.22 -36.10 -7.31
CA PRO A 6 -9.58 -35.08 -6.33
C PRO A 6 -9.97 -35.66 -4.96
N GLN A 7 -10.42 -36.92 -4.86
CA GLN A 7 -10.67 -37.55 -3.57
C GLN A 7 -9.36 -37.87 -2.84
N THR A 8 -8.40 -38.48 -3.53
CA THR A 8 -7.04 -38.74 -3.04
C THR A 8 -6.32 -37.44 -2.66
N LEU A 9 -6.40 -36.39 -3.50
CA LEU A 9 -5.83 -35.08 -3.18
C LEU A 9 -6.47 -34.46 -1.93
N GLY A 10 -7.80 -34.54 -1.81
CA GLY A 10 -8.53 -34.11 -0.62
C GLY A 10 -8.06 -34.83 0.65
N ILE A 11 -7.90 -36.16 0.60
CA ILE A 11 -7.41 -36.97 1.71
C ILE A 11 -5.97 -36.58 2.11
N VAL A 12 -5.09 -36.32 1.14
CA VAL A 12 -3.70 -35.89 1.42
C VAL A 12 -3.67 -34.51 2.08
N VAL A 13 -4.43 -33.54 1.57
CA VAL A 13 -4.47 -32.18 2.14
C VAL A 13 -5.10 -32.18 3.53
N PHE A 14 -6.22 -32.88 3.74
CA PHE A 14 -6.90 -32.95 5.04
C PHE A 14 -6.09 -33.75 6.07
N GLY A 15 -5.43 -34.83 5.64
CA GLY A 15 -4.50 -35.59 6.47
C GLY A 15 -3.29 -34.76 6.89
N GLY A 16 -2.70 -34.00 5.97
CA GLY A 16 -1.64 -33.03 6.28
C GLY A 16 -2.10 -32.00 7.31
N PHE A 17 -3.28 -31.39 7.11
CA PHE A 17 -3.81 -30.40 8.05
C PHE A 17 -4.11 -30.98 9.44
N MET A 18 -4.60 -32.23 9.54
CA MET A 18 -4.72 -32.94 10.82
C MET A 18 -3.36 -33.17 11.49
N VAL A 19 -2.33 -33.57 10.75
CA VAL A 19 -0.99 -33.82 11.31
C VAL A 19 -0.36 -32.50 11.82
N PHE A 20 -0.45 -31.41 11.04
CA PHE A 20 0.03 -30.10 11.51
C PHE A 20 -0.77 -29.58 12.72
N SER A 21 -2.09 -29.80 12.76
CA SER A 21 -2.92 -29.46 13.92
C SER A 21 -2.55 -30.27 15.16
N ALA A 22 -2.31 -31.58 15.02
CA ALA A 22 -1.86 -32.44 16.11
C ALA A 22 -0.49 -32.02 16.65
N ILE A 23 0.47 -31.73 15.75
CA ILE A 23 1.79 -31.20 16.12
C ILE A 23 1.62 -29.87 16.89
N GLY A 24 0.84 -28.93 16.37
CA GLY A 24 0.55 -27.66 17.04
C GLY A 24 -0.03 -27.84 18.45
N ILE A 25 -1.03 -28.71 18.60
CA ILE A 25 -1.63 -29.04 19.91
C ILE A 25 -0.59 -29.67 20.86
N THR A 26 0.27 -30.58 20.37
CA THR A 26 1.34 -31.16 21.23
C THR A 26 2.42 -30.15 21.60
N LEU A 27 2.75 -29.19 20.74
CA LEU A 27 3.72 -28.14 21.05
C LEU A 27 3.16 -27.16 22.08
N VAL A 28 1.92 -26.68 21.90
CA VAL A 28 1.22 -25.86 22.91
C VAL A 28 1.09 -26.62 24.23
N SER A 29 0.66 -27.90 24.21
CA SER A 29 0.54 -28.72 25.42
C SER A 29 1.87 -29.04 26.10
N THR A 30 3.01 -29.02 25.41
CA THR A 30 4.33 -29.27 26.03
C THR A 30 5.02 -27.99 26.51
N PHE A 31 4.69 -26.82 25.94
CA PHE A 31 5.11 -25.53 26.48
C PHE A 31 4.25 -25.08 27.67
N SER A 32 2.92 -25.11 27.55
CA SER A 32 2.00 -24.67 28.62
C SER A 32 2.02 -25.54 29.89
N MET A 33 2.70 -26.70 29.88
CA MET A 33 2.90 -27.55 31.07
C MET A 33 4.27 -27.36 31.75
N LYS A 34 5.02 -26.29 31.43
CA LYS A 34 6.32 -25.98 32.07
C LYS A 34 6.40 -24.62 32.79
N GLU A 35 5.31 -23.87 32.85
CA GLU A 35 5.27 -22.65 33.67
C GLU A 35 5.11 -22.99 35.17
N THR A 36 6.23 -23.11 35.87
CA THR A 36 6.24 -22.99 37.33
C THR A 36 5.77 -21.58 37.70
N SER A 37 4.58 -21.48 38.31
CA SER A 37 3.93 -20.19 38.56
C SER A 37 4.82 -19.25 39.38
N TYR A 38 4.78 -17.96 39.03
CA TYR A 38 5.53 -16.90 39.71
C TYR A 38 5.21 -16.82 41.22
N GLU A 39 3.99 -17.19 41.62
CA GLU A 39 3.59 -17.37 43.02
C GLU A 39 4.38 -18.48 43.74
N GLU A 40 4.66 -19.61 43.09
CA GLU A 40 5.39 -20.73 43.69
C GLU A 40 6.88 -20.39 43.88
N ALA A 41 7.47 -19.67 42.92
CA ALA A 41 8.82 -19.14 43.04
C ALA A 41 8.94 -18.15 44.22
N LEU A 42 7.98 -17.22 44.36
CA LEU A 42 7.89 -16.29 45.49
C LEU A 42 7.62 -17.00 46.83
N ALA A 43 6.83 -18.07 46.85
CA ALA A 43 6.60 -18.88 48.04
C ALA A 43 7.90 -19.55 48.52
N LYS A 44 8.69 -20.13 47.59
CA LYS A 44 10.02 -20.68 47.89
C LYS A 44 10.98 -19.62 48.41
N GLN A 45 11.07 -18.47 47.74
CA GLN A 45 11.93 -17.37 48.17
C GLN A 45 11.56 -16.84 49.58
N ARG A 46 10.26 -16.81 49.92
CA ARG A 46 9.79 -16.47 51.28
C ARG A 46 10.09 -17.58 52.30
N GLN A 47 10.09 -18.85 51.92
CA GLN A 47 10.40 -19.96 52.80
C GLN A 47 11.88 -20.04 53.16
N ASP A 48 12.78 -19.69 52.23
CA ASP A 48 14.22 -19.73 52.47
C ASP A 48 14.76 -18.42 53.10
N SER A 49 14.24 -17.25 52.71
CA SER A 49 14.52 -15.99 53.45
C SER A 49 14.00 -16.03 54.90
N GLY A 50 12.98 -16.84 55.19
CA GLY A 50 12.47 -17.09 56.55
C GLY A 50 13.40 -17.91 57.47
N LYS A 51 14.52 -18.45 56.97
CA LYS A 51 15.46 -19.28 57.76
C LYS A 51 16.71 -18.56 58.26
N ILE A 52 16.99 -17.34 57.81
CA ILE A 52 18.21 -16.59 58.18
C ILE A 52 17.86 -15.37 59.02
N GLN A 53 17.54 -15.60 60.31
CA GLN A 53 17.60 -14.57 61.34
C GLN A 53 18.18 -15.15 62.63
N PRO A 54 19.31 -14.63 63.15
CA PRO A 54 19.97 -15.20 64.32
C PRO A 54 19.22 -14.94 65.64
N GLN A 55 19.12 -15.99 66.44
CA GLN A 55 18.43 -16.03 67.72
C GLN A 55 19.13 -15.19 68.82
N ARG A 56 18.40 -14.27 69.45
CA ARG A 56 18.75 -13.70 70.78
C ARG A 56 17.59 -13.84 71.77
N SER A 57 17.87 -14.53 72.88
CA SER A 57 17.03 -14.63 74.09
C SER A 57 17.24 -13.38 75.00
N ASP A 58 16.46 -13.05 76.02
CA ASP A 58 15.53 -13.85 76.85
C ASP A 58 14.59 -12.93 77.70
N LYS A 59 13.53 -13.50 78.32
CA LYS A 59 12.62 -12.93 79.37
C LYS A 59 11.70 -11.76 78.89
N LYS A 60 10.40 -11.66 79.26
CA LYS A 60 9.66 -12.18 80.45
C LYS A 60 8.12 -12.04 80.26
N LYS A 61 7.33 -12.81 81.05
CA LYS A 61 5.86 -12.69 81.34
C LYS A 61 4.85 -12.94 80.18
N LYS A 62 4.15 -14.08 80.10
CA LYS A 62 2.97 -14.53 80.90
C LYS A 62 1.60 -14.18 80.27
N ALA A 63 0.79 -15.24 80.04
CA ALA A 63 -0.67 -15.26 79.82
C ALA A 63 -1.23 -14.77 78.45
N SER A 64 -2.35 -15.29 77.93
CA SER A 64 -3.09 -16.55 78.21
C SER A 64 -4.29 -16.73 77.25
N GLU A 65 -4.81 -17.97 77.14
CA GLU A 65 -6.15 -18.31 76.60
C GLU A 65 -6.35 -18.14 75.07
N LYS A 66 -7.27 -18.83 74.37
CA LYS A 66 -8.21 -19.94 74.70
C LYS A 66 -8.65 -20.64 73.40
N LYS A 67 -8.82 -21.98 73.41
CA LYS A 67 -9.85 -22.79 72.68
C LYS A 67 -9.96 -22.63 71.12
N ASN A 68 -10.40 -23.60 70.32
CA ASN A 68 -10.96 -24.96 70.50
C ASN A 68 -10.66 -25.70 69.15
N LYS A 69 -10.16 -26.95 69.10
CA LYS A 69 -10.76 -28.25 69.47
C LYS A 69 -11.39 -29.02 68.28
N ALA A 70 -10.55 -29.89 67.68
CA ALA A 70 -10.88 -31.23 67.17
C ALA A 70 -11.79 -31.35 65.91
N LYS A 71 -11.89 -32.50 65.21
CA LYS A 71 -11.48 -33.90 65.49
C LYS A 71 -11.30 -34.63 64.14
N LYS A 72 -10.13 -35.17 63.76
CA LYS A 72 -9.49 -36.45 64.14
C LYS A 72 -10.32 -37.74 63.87
N LYS A 73 -10.01 -38.43 62.76
CA LYS A 73 -9.52 -39.83 62.72
C LYS A 73 -8.62 -39.99 61.46
N GLU A 74 -7.41 -40.59 61.44
CA GLU A 74 -6.95 -41.95 61.83
C GLU A 74 -7.50 -43.01 60.85
N GLU A 75 -6.67 -43.82 60.16
CA GLU A 75 -5.75 -44.78 60.78
C GLU A 75 -4.24 -44.72 60.35
N LYS A 76 -3.49 -45.83 60.50
CA LYS A 76 -2.01 -45.92 60.73
C LYS A 76 -1.52 -47.38 60.44
N PRO A 77 -0.24 -47.84 60.68
CA PRO A 77 1.07 -47.17 60.87
C PRO A 77 2.28 -47.86 60.14
N ASN A 78 3.52 -47.47 60.52
CA ASN A 78 4.83 -48.17 60.39
C ASN A 78 5.53 -48.22 59.01
N GLY A 79 6.87 -48.05 58.92
CA GLY A 79 7.81 -47.64 59.99
C GLY A 79 9.31 -47.62 59.59
N ASN A 80 10.12 -47.04 60.48
CA ASN A 80 11.60 -47.00 60.54
C ASN A 80 12.44 -46.23 59.48
N LEU A 81 12.90 -45.05 59.93
CA LEU A 81 14.24 -44.46 59.75
C LEU A 81 15.38 -45.46 60.17
N PRO A 82 16.68 -45.27 59.81
CA PRO A 82 17.37 -43.96 59.87
C PRO A 82 18.48 -43.62 58.83
N GLU A 83 18.84 -42.33 58.89
CA GLU A 83 20.13 -41.67 58.56
C GLU A 83 21.36 -42.29 59.31
N PRO A 84 22.64 -41.93 59.01
CA PRO A 84 23.12 -40.69 58.38
C PRO A 84 24.26 -40.78 57.32
N GLU A 85 24.69 -39.58 56.90
CA GLU A 85 25.99 -39.07 56.38
C GLU A 85 27.30 -39.86 56.72
N PRO A 86 28.48 -39.57 56.09
CA PRO A 86 28.84 -38.38 55.30
C PRO A 86 29.67 -38.57 53.99
N GLU A 87 29.94 -37.44 53.32
CA GLU A 87 31.10 -37.16 52.43
C GLU A 87 32.47 -37.26 53.19
N PRO A 88 33.70 -37.20 52.58
CA PRO A 88 34.07 -36.44 51.36
C PRO A 88 35.25 -36.93 50.47
N ILE A 89 35.52 -36.16 49.39
CA ILE A 89 36.83 -35.66 48.85
C ILE A 89 38.06 -36.59 49.05
N PRO A 90 38.78 -37.02 47.96
CA PRO A 90 39.63 -36.07 47.21
C PRO A 90 39.91 -36.33 45.70
N GLU A 91 40.04 -35.22 44.96
CA GLU A 91 41.22 -35.00 44.10
C GLU A 91 42.30 -34.33 44.97
N PRO A 92 43.62 -34.66 44.87
CA PRO A 92 44.43 -34.06 43.79
C PRO A 92 45.69 -34.83 43.31
N VAL A 93 45.95 -34.80 41.99
CA VAL A 93 47.26 -34.53 41.32
C VAL A 93 48.46 -35.49 41.55
N VAL A 94 49.47 -35.36 40.66
CA VAL A 94 50.90 -35.73 40.79
C VAL A 94 51.39 -36.95 39.97
N GLU A 95 51.93 -36.61 38.78
CA GLU A 95 53.13 -37.17 38.12
C GLU A 95 53.18 -38.58 37.46
N ASN A 96 53.94 -38.57 36.35
CA ASN A 96 54.89 -39.59 35.86
C ASN A 96 54.37 -40.94 35.30
N SER A 97 54.74 -41.35 34.07
CA SER A 97 55.54 -40.66 33.03
C SER A 97 55.17 -41.14 31.62
N GLU A 98 55.31 -40.24 30.63
CA GLU A 98 55.69 -40.67 29.27
C GLU A 98 57.08 -41.32 29.30
N PRO A 99 57.42 -42.16 28.31
CA PRO A 99 58.44 -41.62 27.41
C PRO A 99 58.18 -41.89 25.92
N LYS A 100 58.23 -40.80 25.18
CA LYS A 100 58.60 -40.72 23.76
C LYS A 100 59.82 -41.61 23.43
N ALA A 101 59.76 -42.30 22.30
CA ALA A 101 60.89 -43.06 21.74
C ALA A 101 61.00 -42.93 20.20
N GLU A 102 60.94 -41.70 19.70
CA GLU A 102 61.77 -41.34 18.54
C GLU A 102 63.23 -41.29 19.01
N PRO A 103 64.22 -41.63 18.18
CA PRO A 103 64.92 -40.54 17.50
C PRO A 103 65.46 -40.84 16.09
N GLN A 104 65.55 -39.77 15.29
CA GLN A 104 66.63 -39.42 14.35
C GLN A 104 67.20 -40.50 13.40
N VAL A 105 67.05 -40.25 12.09
CA VAL A 105 68.22 -39.83 11.28
C VAL A 105 67.81 -38.67 10.37
N GLU A 106 68.34 -37.48 10.65
CA GLU A 106 68.75 -36.52 9.61
C GLU A 106 70.28 -36.70 9.45
N PRO A 107 70.86 -36.51 8.26
CA PRO A 107 71.17 -35.13 7.84
C PRO A 107 70.98 -34.84 6.32
N GLU A 108 71.12 -33.55 5.99
CA GLU A 108 71.86 -32.93 4.87
C GLU A 108 72.60 -33.82 3.82
N PRO A 109 72.93 -33.29 2.61
CA PRO A 109 72.95 -31.85 2.24
C PRO A 109 72.31 -31.47 0.89
N GLN A 110 72.17 -30.17 0.64
CA GLN A 110 72.25 -29.64 -0.74
C GLN A 110 73.69 -29.68 -1.24
N PRO A 111 73.91 -30.05 -2.50
CA PRO A 111 74.71 -29.14 -3.32
C PRO A 111 74.24 -29.04 -4.78
N GLU A 112 74.14 -27.80 -5.30
CA GLU A 112 74.42 -27.57 -6.72
C GLU A 112 75.89 -27.92 -7.00
N PRO A 113 76.26 -28.37 -8.21
CA PRO A 113 76.65 -27.37 -9.19
C PRO A 113 76.46 -27.76 -10.68
N VAL A 114 75.87 -26.84 -11.48
CA VAL A 114 76.45 -26.29 -12.75
C VAL A 114 76.62 -27.29 -13.96
N PRO A 115 76.74 -26.87 -15.24
CA PRO A 115 76.46 -25.59 -15.91
C PRO A 115 75.34 -25.66 -16.98
N VAL A 116 74.98 -24.47 -17.48
CA VAL A 116 74.29 -24.22 -18.76
C VAL A 116 75.10 -24.75 -19.96
N PRO A 117 74.44 -25.26 -21.01
CA PRO A 117 74.70 -24.70 -22.34
C PRO A 117 73.44 -24.37 -23.16
N GLU A 118 73.38 -23.10 -23.58
CA GLU A 118 72.71 -22.59 -24.78
C GLU A 118 73.28 -23.25 -26.08
N PRO A 119 72.68 -23.09 -27.30
CA PRO A 119 71.95 -21.89 -27.73
C PRO A 119 70.68 -22.03 -28.62
N GLU A 120 70.06 -20.86 -28.78
CA GLU A 120 69.36 -20.30 -29.97
C GLU A 120 70.11 -20.56 -31.33
N PRO A 121 69.61 -20.21 -32.56
CA PRO A 121 68.96 -18.92 -32.84
C PRO A 121 67.96 -18.80 -34.05
N GLU A 122 67.56 -17.55 -34.33
CA GLU A 122 67.17 -16.96 -35.65
C GLU A 122 65.82 -17.35 -36.35
N VAL A 123 65.09 -16.45 -37.06
CA VAL A 123 64.98 -14.97 -36.97
C VAL A 123 63.70 -14.40 -37.66
N LYS A 124 63.26 -13.21 -37.21
CA LYS A 124 62.53 -12.05 -37.84
C LYS A 124 62.23 -12.03 -39.38
N PRO A 125 61.34 -11.11 -39.91
CA PRO A 125 60.29 -10.25 -39.30
C PRO A 125 58.98 -9.97 -40.15
N LYS A 126 58.11 -9.08 -39.62
CA LYS A 126 57.20 -8.03 -40.21
C LYS A 126 57.23 -7.73 -41.74
N PRO A 127 56.22 -7.04 -42.36
CA PRO A 127 55.16 -6.12 -41.80
C PRO A 127 53.71 -6.51 -42.24
N VAL A 128 52.58 -5.77 -42.12
CA VAL A 128 52.24 -4.32 -42.25
C VAL A 128 51.03 -3.91 -41.36
N VAL A 129 50.97 -2.60 -41.05
CA VAL A 129 49.98 -1.79 -40.31
C VAL A 129 49.72 -0.54 -41.20
N PRO A 130 48.54 0.12 -41.30
CA PRO A 130 47.55 0.40 -40.23
C PRO A 130 46.04 0.39 -40.61
N GLU A 131 45.20 0.80 -39.65
CA GLU A 131 44.12 1.82 -39.74
C GLU A 131 44.26 2.89 -40.88
N PRO A 132 43.23 3.72 -41.24
CA PRO A 132 42.30 4.40 -40.30
C PRO A 132 40.87 4.74 -40.80
N ALA A 133 40.09 5.42 -39.94
CA ALA A 133 38.97 6.32 -40.32
C ALA A 133 39.50 7.75 -40.62
N PRO A 134 38.72 8.84 -40.87
CA PRO A 134 37.24 9.01 -40.95
C PRO A 134 36.79 9.95 -42.14
N LYS A 135 35.62 10.63 -41.99
CA LYS A 135 35.05 11.75 -42.82
C LYS A 135 34.20 11.29 -44.03
N ILE A 136 32.92 11.65 -44.23
CA ILE A 136 32.13 12.92 -44.26
C ILE A 136 32.20 13.65 -45.65
N VAL A 137 31.05 14.22 -46.08
CA VAL A 137 30.79 15.28 -47.11
C VAL A 137 30.04 14.86 -48.42
N GLU A 138 28.88 15.54 -48.65
CA GLU A 138 28.08 15.93 -49.86
C GLU A 138 27.53 14.98 -50.97
N CYS A 139 26.18 15.01 -51.08
CA CYS A 139 25.31 15.44 -52.21
C CYS A 139 25.67 15.24 -53.70
N ALA A 140 24.71 14.69 -54.48
CA ALA A 140 24.12 15.33 -55.69
C ALA A 140 22.81 14.67 -56.20
N VAL A 141 21.93 15.47 -56.81
CA VAL A 141 20.78 15.14 -57.71
C VAL A 141 21.06 15.80 -59.09
N PRO A 142 20.28 15.71 -60.22
CA PRO A 142 18.84 15.45 -60.46
C PRO A 142 18.62 14.46 -61.68
N PRO A 143 17.60 14.48 -62.61
CA PRO A 143 16.37 15.27 -62.75
C PRO A 143 15.04 14.59 -63.24
N THR A 144 13.92 15.03 -62.64
CA THR A 144 12.71 15.65 -63.26
C THR A 144 12.01 15.13 -64.54
N VAL A 145 10.70 14.81 -64.45
CA VAL A 145 9.59 15.46 -65.22
C VAL A 145 8.17 15.23 -64.63
N ASN A 146 7.49 16.32 -64.25
CA ASN A 146 6.14 16.81 -64.67
C ASN A 146 4.97 15.81 -64.97
N ALA A 147 3.67 16.10 -64.76
CA ALA A 147 2.87 17.25 -64.24
C ALA A 147 1.34 16.87 -64.30
N VAL A 148 0.27 17.59 -63.88
CA VAL A 148 -0.12 18.69 -62.93
C VAL A 148 -1.68 18.80 -62.99
N VAL A 149 -2.40 19.24 -61.91
CA VAL A 149 -3.61 20.15 -61.92
C VAL A 149 -4.30 20.18 -60.52
N THR A 150 -4.78 21.38 -60.11
CA THR A 150 -5.70 21.65 -58.97
C THR A 150 -6.74 22.71 -59.39
N PRO A 151 -7.88 22.90 -58.67
CA PRO A 151 -7.98 23.82 -57.50
C PRO A 151 -8.97 23.24 -56.43
N LEU A 152 -9.62 23.93 -55.47
CA LEU A 152 -9.77 25.35 -55.04
C LEU A 152 -10.05 25.43 -53.50
N ALA A 153 -10.64 26.53 -53.00
CA ALA A 153 -11.09 26.78 -51.62
C ALA A 153 -12.47 27.55 -51.66
N PRO A 154 -13.02 28.32 -50.66
CA PRO A 154 -12.39 29.03 -49.52
C PRO A 154 -13.18 29.02 -48.17
N SER A 155 -12.67 29.79 -47.18
CA SER A 155 -13.32 30.15 -45.90
C SER A 155 -13.81 31.61 -45.87
N PRO A 156 -14.55 32.03 -44.83
CA PRO A 156 -14.22 33.31 -44.17
C PRO A 156 -14.25 33.30 -42.63
N LYS A 157 -13.75 34.39 -42.01
CA LYS A 157 -13.67 34.66 -40.55
C LYS A 157 -14.90 35.49 -40.09
N GLU A 158 -15.32 35.54 -38.82
CA GLU A 158 -14.68 36.33 -37.74
C GLU A 158 -15.42 36.31 -36.36
N LYS A 159 -14.70 36.76 -35.30
CA LYS A 159 -15.16 37.49 -34.07
C LYS A 159 -15.81 36.77 -32.85
N LYS A 160 -14.97 36.69 -31.79
CA LYS A 160 -15.18 37.12 -30.36
C LYS A 160 -15.60 36.12 -29.23
N LYS A 161 -14.61 35.92 -28.33
CA LYS A 161 -14.62 35.97 -26.83
C LYS A 161 -14.73 34.68 -25.97
N LYS A 162 -14.01 34.76 -24.82
CA LYS A 162 -14.00 33.95 -23.56
C LYS A 162 -13.36 32.53 -23.62
N LYS A 163 -12.04 32.37 -23.43
CA LYS A 163 -11.19 32.45 -22.19
C LYS A 163 -11.06 31.09 -21.46
N VAL A 164 -9.83 30.84 -20.98
CA VAL A 164 -9.31 29.70 -20.18
C VAL A 164 -8.87 28.51 -21.04
N ALA A 165 -7.71 27.95 -20.70
CA ALA A 165 -6.90 27.12 -21.58
C ALA A 165 -6.45 25.83 -20.91
N LYS A 166 -6.22 24.81 -21.74
CA LYS A 166 -5.46 23.59 -21.42
C LYS A 166 -4.02 23.82 -21.88
N MET A 167 -3.03 23.36 -21.10
CA MET A 167 -1.63 23.27 -21.54
C MET A 167 -1.02 21.93 -21.14
N GLU A 168 -0.10 21.46 -21.97
CA GLU A 168 0.69 20.25 -21.80
C GLU A 168 2.06 20.54 -21.16
N PRO A 169 2.80 19.51 -20.69
CA PRO A 169 4.04 19.68 -19.95
C PRO A 169 5.26 19.99 -20.84
N ALA A 170 6.36 20.42 -20.21
CA ALA A 170 7.69 20.54 -20.81
C ALA A 170 8.78 20.08 -19.81
N PRO A 171 9.95 19.60 -20.27
CA PRO A 171 10.88 18.80 -19.45
C PRO A 171 12.06 19.60 -18.83
N VAL A 172 12.76 18.97 -17.88
CA VAL A 172 14.02 19.46 -17.28
C VAL A 172 15.09 18.35 -17.32
N LYS A 173 16.38 18.76 -17.37
CA LYS A 173 17.56 17.90 -17.59
C LYS A 173 18.19 17.37 -16.28
N PRO A 174 18.99 16.27 -16.33
CA PRO A 174 19.65 15.71 -15.15
C PRO A 174 20.87 16.53 -14.70
N VAL A 175 21.24 16.38 -13.43
CA VAL A 175 22.48 16.88 -12.80
C VAL A 175 23.07 15.79 -11.91
N VAL A 176 24.40 15.62 -11.94
CA VAL A 176 25.16 14.66 -11.15
C VAL A 176 25.69 15.33 -9.88
N VAL A 177 25.73 14.61 -8.76
CA VAL A 177 26.44 14.99 -7.52
C VAL A 177 27.24 13.77 -7.03
N PRO A 178 28.54 13.91 -6.69
CA PRO A 178 29.41 12.77 -6.42
C PRO A 178 29.47 12.33 -4.95
N GLU A 179 29.99 11.12 -4.79
CA GLU A 179 30.41 10.44 -3.56
C GLU A 179 31.51 11.19 -2.77
N VAL A 180 31.41 11.22 -1.44
CA VAL A 180 32.53 11.51 -0.53
C VAL A 180 32.44 10.63 0.73
N VAL A 181 33.46 9.82 0.96
CA VAL A 181 33.67 9.05 2.19
C VAL A 181 34.71 9.75 3.06
N VAL A 182 34.48 9.86 4.38
CA VAL A 182 35.49 10.28 5.37
C VAL A 182 35.47 9.33 6.57
N LYS A 183 36.67 9.08 7.13
CA LYS A 183 36.93 8.09 8.19
C LYS A 183 37.64 8.75 9.39
N VAL A 184 37.62 8.05 10.52
CA VAL A 184 38.09 8.43 11.87
C VAL A 184 39.59 8.81 11.94
N GLU A 185 39.87 9.92 12.66
CA GLU A 185 41.02 10.32 13.54
C GLU A 185 42.47 9.80 13.35
N PRO A 186 43.51 10.28 14.09
CA PRO A 186 43.71 11.53 14.87
C PRO A 186 45.00 12.30 14.48
N VAL A 187 45.41 13.36 15.22
CA VAL A 187 46.77 13.58 15.78
C VAL A 187 46.90 14.94 16.52
N VAL A 188 47.81 15.02 17.50
CA VAL A 188 48.05 16.14 18.43
C VAL A 188 49.07 17.16 17.90
N ALA A 189 48.86 18.46 18.15
CA ALA A 189 49.90 19.50 18.16
C ALA A 189 49.54 20.69 19.07
N GLU A 190 50.54 21.37 19.64
CA GLU A 190 50.43 22.47 20.62
C GLU A 190 51.23 23.72 20.14
N VAL A 191 51.36 24.76 20.99
CA VAL A 191 52.40 25.83 21.00
C VAL A 191 52.07 27.23 20.41
N VAL A 192 51.64 28.11 21.34
CA VAL A 192 52.11 29.51 21.60
C VAL A 192 51.71 30.71 20.68
N ALA A 193 51.29 31.76 21.38
CA ALA A 193 50.79 33.06 20.92
C ALA A 193 51.85 34.11 20.49
N LYS A 194 51.37 35.21 19.86
CA LYS A 194 51.81 36.58 20.21
C LYS A 194 50.77 37.66 19.85
N ALA A 195 50.92 38.87 20.40
CA ALA A 195 49.96 39.97 20.27
C ALA A 195 50.61 41.33 19.91
N ALA A 196 49.85 42.20 19.24
CA ALA A 196 50.08 43.64 19.06
C ALA A 196 48.70 44.31 18.72
N VAL A 197 48.12 45.16 19.57
CA VAL A 197 48.31 46.64 19.71
C VAL A 197 47.40 47.48 18.78
N ALA A 198 46.71 48.47 19.38
CA ALA A 198 45.76 49.43 18.79
C ALA A 198 46.47 50.80 18.50
N PRO A 199 45.83 52.01 18.35
CA PRO A 199 44.40 52.41 18.38
C PRO A 199 43.98 53.48 17.32
N GLU A 200 42.72 53.96 17.36
CA GLU A 200 42.36 55.40 17.25
C GLU A 200 40.95 55.68 17.87
N VAL A 201 40.48 56.94 17.94
CA VAL A 201 39.44 57.45 18.86
C VAL A 201 38.44 58.41 18.19
N ALA A 202 37.13 58.32 18.53
CA ALA A 202 36.14 59.40 18.32
C ALA A 202 34.88 59.27 19.21
N ALA A 203 34.32 60.40 19.68
CA ALA A 203 33.04 60.57 20.42
C ALA A 203 32.72 62.09 20.57
N PRO A 204 31.58 62.57 21.14
CA PRO A 204 30.23 62.02 21.38
C PRO A 204 29.13 62.84 20.62
N PRO A 205 27.80 62.77 20.94
CA PRO A 205 27.17 63.68 21.95
C PRO A 205 25.90 63.11 22.66
N LYS A 206 25.06 63.98 23.26
CA LYS A 206 23.78 63.71 23.98
C LYS A 206 22.58 64.34 23.20
N ALA A 207 21.28 64.22 23.55
CA ALA A 207 20.53 63.70 24.72
C ALA A 207 19.25 62.92 24.24
N GLU A 208 18.07 62.76 24.87
CA GLU A 208 17.43 63.28 26.11
C GLU A 208 16.27 62.34 26.60
N GLU A 209 15.43 62.77 27.54
CA GLU A 209 14.26 62.04 28.12
C GLU A 209 12.88 62.60 27.61
N PRO A 210 11.64 62.33 28.13
CA PRO A 210 11.20 61.50 29.29
C PRO A 210 9.80 60.79 29.21
N LYS A 211 9.36 60.18 30.35
CA LYS A 211 7.95 59.80 30.76
C LYS A 211 7.27 58.62 30.02
N THR A 212 6.33 57.80 30.53
CA THR A 212 5.69 57.45 31.85
C THR A 212 4.92 56.10 31.65
N GLU A 213 4.23 55.39 32.58
CA GLU A 213 3.78 55.65 33.97
C GLU A 213 3.88 54.38 34.89
N ALA A 214 2.81 53.89 35.53
CA ALA A 214 2.79 52.75 36.48
C ALA A 214 1.43 52.00 36.55
N PRO A 215 1.39 50.78 37.16
CA PRO A 215 0.18 50.37 37.90
C PRO A 215 0.42 49.64 39.26
N THR A 216 0.07 50.35 40.34
CA THR A 216 -0.65 49.94 41.57
C THR A 216 -0.71 48.47 42.10
N LYS A 217 0.00 48.23 43.22
CA LYS A 217 -0.49 48.01 44.62
C LYS A 217 -1.46 46.86 45.04
N LYS A 218 -1.16 46.32 46.25
CA LYS A 218 -1.94 45.52 47.27
C LYS A 218 -1.62 44.00 47.26
N LYS A 219 -1.62 43.26 48.40
CA LYS A 219 -2.41 43.46 49.65
C LYS A 219 -1.86 42.74 50.93
N SER A 220 -1.35 43.51 51.93
CA SER A 220 -1.36 43.20 53.41
C SER A 220 -0.50 42.01 53.95
N LYS A 221 -0.20 41.83 55.26
CA LYS A 221 -0.75 42.40 56.53
C LYS A 221 0.17 42.19 57.78
N LYS A 222 0.24 43.19 58.70
CA LYS A 222 0.71 43.13 60.14
C LYS A 222 2.20 42.76 60.38
N LYS A 223 2.85 43.07 61.53
CA LYS A 223 2.48 43.81 62.78
C LYS A 223 3.69 44.67 63.28
N ALA A 224 3.53 45.50 64.32
CA ALA A 224 4.49 46.56 64.71
C ALA A 224 5.15 46.41 66.11
N GLU A 225 6.33 47.04 66.27
CA GLU A 225 6.86 47.84 67.42
C GLU A 225 6.98 47.26 68.86
N PRO A 226 7.75 47.88 69.82
CA PRO A 226 8.89 48.83 69.71
C PRO A 226 10.09 48.63 70.70
N VAL A 227 11.21 49.34 70.46
CA VAL A 227 12.16 50.05 71.39
C VAL A 227 12.57 49.47 72.78
N VAL A 228 13.90 49.46 73.10
CA VAL A 228 14.55 50.01 74.34
C VAL A 228 16.11 49.89 74.28
N SER A 229 16.82 50.74 75.04
CA SER A 229 18.29 50.97 75.09
C SER A 229 19.09 50.05 76.04
N VAL A 230 20.42 49.95 75.86
CA VAL A 230 21.44 49.55 76.87
C VAL A 230 22.73 50.39 76.67
N GLU A 231 23.55 50.56 77.72
CA GLU A 231 24.72 51.46 77.80
C GLU A 231 25.94 50.76 78.45
N THR A 232 27.15 51.34 78.36
CA THR A 232 28.40 51.00 79.10
C THR A 232 29.12 49.68 78.71
N VAL A 233 30.40 49.39 79.05
CA VAL A 233 31.35 49.97 80.04
C VAL A 233 32.83 49.92 79.56
N ASN A 234 33.67 50.81 80.13
CA ASN A 234 35.03 50.56 80.69
C ASN A 234 36.29 51.06 79.96
N VAL A 235 36.95 52.07 80.56
CA VAL A 235 38.38 52.42 80.40
C VAL A 235 38.95 52.83 81.78
N PRO A 236 40.04 52.22 82.31
CA PRO A 236 40.49 52.49 83.69
C PRO A 236 41.39 53.72 83.92
N GLN A 237 41.30 54.25 85.15
CA GLN A 237 42.30 55.07 85.87
C GLN A 237 42.64 54.33 87.21
N PRO A 238 43.53 54.79 88.14
CA PRO A 238 44.07 56.14 88.36
C PRO A 238 45.58 56.21 88.75
N SER A 239 46.08 57.40 89.12
CA SER A 239 47.05 57.53 90.23
C SER A 239 46.98 58.93 90.90
N PRO A 240 47.28 59.08 92.22
CA PRO A 240 46.90 60.29 92.97
C PRO A 240 48.00 61.35 93.12
N TYR A 241 49.22 61.08 92.65
CA TYR A 241 50.42 61.84 93.05
C TYR A 241 50.45 63.30 92.54
N LYS A 242 49.82 63.61 91.40
CA LYS A 242 49.82 64.96 90.82
C LYS A 242 49.08 65.97 91.70
N THR A 243 47.97 65.58 92.31
CA THR A 243 47.13 66.47 93.14
C THR A 243 47.90 66.99 94.35
N VAL A 244 48.68 66.13 95.00
CA VAL A 244 49.49 66.50 96.18
C VAL A 244 50.57 67.53 95.83
N VAL A 245 51.26 67.35 94.69
CA VAL A 245 52.30 68.29 94.22
C VAL A 245 51.70 69.65 93.85
N SER A 246 50.52 69.68 93.24
CA SER A 246 49.81 70.94 92.95
C SER A 246 49.41 71.69 94.22
N SER A 247 48.91 71.00 95.26
CA SER A 247 48.58 71.62 96.54
C SER A 247 49.80 72.16 97.29
N LEU A 248 50.96 71.48 97.20
CA LEU A 248 52.18 71.92 97.87
C LEU A 248 52.74 73.23 97.29
N ASN A 249 52.64 73.40 95.95
CA ASN A 249 53.09 74.61 95.25
C ASN A 249 52.12 75.80 95.35
N SER A 250 50.96 75.64 95.99
CA SER A 250 49.95 76.70 96.15
C SER A 250 49.75 77.18 97.61
N ALA A 251 50.51 76.65 98.57
CA ALA A 251 50.44 77.04 99.97
C ALA A 251 51.43 78.19 100.29
N SER A 252 50.92 79.41 100.42
CA SER A 252 51.70 80.56 100.91
C SER A 252 51.83 80.51 102.44
N PHE A 253 52.95 79.99 102.95
CA PHE A 253 53.24 79.96 104.38
C PHE A 253 53.25 81.36 105.00
N ASN A 254 52.68 81.49 106.20
CA ASN A 254 52.70 82.75 106.95
C ASN A 254 54.10 83.02 107.53
N GLU A 255 54.42 84.27 107.85
CA GLU A 255 55.79 84.65 108.25
C GLU A 255 56.25 83.91 109.52
N SER A 256 55.34 83.72 110.48
CA SER A 256 55.59 82.95 111.71
C SER A 256 55.74 81.43 111.49
N GLU A 257 55.27 80.90 110.37
CA GLU A 257 55.46 79.50 109.96
C GLU A 257 56.79 79.36 109.21
N THR A 258 57.14 80.33 108.37
CA THR A 258 58.44 80.44 107.71
C THR A 258 59.56 80.57 108.76
N GLN A 259 59.34 81.34 109.82
CA GLN A 259 60.28 81.44 110.96
C GLN A 259 60.38 80.13 111.75
N LYS A 260 59.29 79.37 111.94
CA LYS A 260 59.36 78.01 112.51
C LYS A 260 60.08 77.02 111.59
N LEU A 261 59.90 77.13 110.27
CA LEU A 261 60.66 76.33 109.31
C LEU A 261 62.16 76.68 109.39
N PHE A 262 62.49 77.96 109.52
CA PHE A 262 63.86 78.45 109.73
C PHE A 262 64.45 77.97 111.07
N GLU A 263 63.65 77.90 112.14
CA GLU A 263 64.05 77.36 113.44
C GLU A 263 64.28 75.84 113.38
N ILE A 264 63.42 75.09 112.68
CA ILE A 264 63.57 73.63 112.47
C ILE A 264 64.78 73.33 111.58
N ILE A 265 65.00 74.10 110.52
CA ILE A 265 66.19 74.01 109.67
C ILE A 265 67.43 74.38 110.49
N SER A 266 67.40 75.42 111.32
CA SER A 266 68.51 75.81 112.19
C SER A 266 68.80 74.79 113.32
N LYS A 267 67.77 74.10 113.82
CA LYS A 267 67.91 73.00 114.79
C LYS A 267 68.34 71.68 114.17
N LYS A 268 68.27 71.53 112.84
CA LYS A 268 68.75 70.33 112.11
C LYS A 268 70.04 70.57 111.32
N ALA A 269 70.38 71.82 111.01
CA ALA A 269 71.70 72.26 110.58
C ALA A 269 72.65 72.32 111.79
N GLY A 270 73.01 71.13 112.30
CA GLY A 270 73.94 70.98 113.41
C GLY A 270 75.28 71.65 113.10
N LYS A 271 75.56 72.75 113.80
CA LYS A 271 76.93 73.22 114.02
C LYS A 271 77.73 72.08 114.68
N ASP A 272 79.05 72.16 114.55
CA ASP A 272 80.04 71.27 115.20
C ASP A 272 80.26 69.88 114.57
N SER A 273 79.70 69.58 113.39
CA SER A 273 80.01 68.34 112.62
C SER A 273 81.19 68.49 111.62
N TRP A 274 81.87 69.64 111.58
CA TRP A 274 82.92 69.94 110.57
C TRP A 274 84.31 70.26 111.14
N GLN A 275 84.57 70.06 112.43
CA GLN A 275 85.84 70.43 113.08
C GLN A 275 86.64 69.26 113.71
N LEU A 276 86.32 68.01 113.37
CA LEU A 276 87.00 66.81 113.90
C LEU A 276 87.73 65.93 112.86
N ALA A 277 88.05 66.50 111.69
CA ALA A 277 88.83 65.86 110.63
C ALA A 277 90.15 66.61 110.31
N SER A 278 90.69 67.38 111.26
CA SER A 278 91.98 68.07 111.08
C SER A 278 93.16 67.16 111.41
N GLN A 279 93.57 66.33 110.44
CA GLN A 279 94.90 65.70 110.45
C GLN A 279 95.37 65.32 109.03
N LYS A 280 96.30 66.13 108.48
CA LYS A 280 97.08 65.88 107.25
C LYS A 280 96.30 65.67 105.94
N GLY A 281 95.65 66.73 105.46
CA GLY A 281 95.21 66.87 104.06
C GLY A 281 94.66 68.26 103.78
N ASP A 282 94.92 68.84 102.60
CA ASP A 282 94.35 70.13 102.21
C ASP A 282 92.87 69.96 101.83
N PRO A 283 91.91 70.59 102.54
CA PRO A 283 90.48 70.47 102.22
C PRO A 283 90.13 71.06 100.86
N LEU A 284 90.89 72.04 100.35
CA LEU A 284 90.65 72.64 99.03
C LEU A 284 90.92 71.62 97.91
N ALA A 285 91.98 70.81 98.05
CA ALA A 285 92.30 69.74 97.11
C ALA A 285 91.26 68.60 97.15
N ALA A 286 90.74 68.27 98.33
CA ALA A 286 89.68 67.28 98.49
C ALA A 286 88.37 67.71 97.81
N LEU A 287 87.93 68.96 98.06
CA LEU A 287 86.74 69.53 97.41
C LEU A 287 86.92 69.68 95.90
N LYS A 288 88.10 70.08 95.42
CA LYS A 288 88.38 70.15 93.98
C LYS A 288 88.28 68.77 93.31
N LYS A 289 88.87 67.73 93.91
CA LYS A 289 88.76 66.35 93.41
C LYS A 289 87.33 65.83 93.46
N GLN A 290 86.54 66.21 94.47
CA GLN A 290 85.13 65.84 94.57
C GLN A 290 84.26 66.56 93.53
N LEU A 291 84.59 67.82 93.19
CA LEU A 291 83.97 68.55 92.08
C LEU A 291 84.31 67.89 90.74
N GLU A 292 85.58 67.60 90.48
CA GLU A 292 86.07 66.96 89.25
C GLU A 292 85.45 65.57 89.02
N GLU A 293 85.33 64.76 90.07
CA GLU A 293 84.60 63.48 90.01
C GLU A 293 83.09 63.66 89.85
N LYS A 294 82.49 64.75 90.33
CA LYS A 294 81.07 65.08 90.10
C LYS A 294 80.79 65.63 88.71
N GLU A 295 81.69 66.41 88.13
CA GLU A 295 81.64 66.87 86.74
C GLU A 295 81.79 65.66 85.80
N LYS A 296 82.70 64.75 86.10
CA LYS A 296 82.86 63.46 85.38
C LYS A 296 81.65 62.53 85.49
N GLN A 297 80.99 62.49 86.65
CA GLN A 297 79.71 61.77 86.79
C GLN A 297 78.59 62.46 86.02
N LEU A 298 78.58 63.80 85.95
CA LEU A 298 77.61 64.55 85.16
C LEU A 298 77.81 64.36 83.65
N THR A 299 79.05 64.32 83.14
CA THR A 299 79.31 64.03 81.73
C THR A 299 78.95 62.58 81.40
N ALA A 300 79.31 61.61 82.24
CA ALA A 300 78.92 60.21 82.06
C ALA A 300 77.38 60.04 82.01
N GLU A 301 76.63 60.75 82.86
CA GLU A 301 75.16 60.73 82.80
C GLU A 301 74.60 61.50 81.59
N GLN A 302 75.25 62.57 81.13
CA GLN A 302 74.86 63.24 79.88
C GLN A 302 75.09 62.34 78.66
N ASP A 303 76.19 61.58 78.62
CA ASP A 303 76.49 60.58 77.60
C ASP A 303 75.51 59.39 77.67
N ASN A 304 75.20 58.89 78.87
CA ASN A 304 74.16 57.87 79.09
C ASN A 304 72.80 58.34 78.58
N VAL A 305 72.40 59.58 78.87
CA VAL A 305 71.15 60.19 78.39
C VAL A 305 71.20 60.42 76.87
N ALA A 306 72.34 60.79 76.29
CA ALA A 306 72.50 60.92 74.85
C ALA A 306 72.41 59.58 74.12
N ALA A 307 73.00 58.52 74.67
CA ALA A 307 72.89 57.15 74.19
C ALA A 307 71.45 56.64 74.30
N ALA A 308 70.79 56.78 75.45
CA ALA A 308 69.40 56.41 75.65
C ALA A 308 68.45 57.17 74.70
N LYS A 309 68.63 58.48 74.54
CA LYS A 309 67.87 59.31 73.60
C LYS A 309 68.09 58.89 72.14
N THR A 310 69.28 58.39 71.80
CA THR A 310 69.57 57.86 70.47
C THR A 310 68.92 56.51 70.25
N ARG A 311 68.99 55.59 71.23
CA ARG A 311 68.29 54.29 71.21
C ARG A 311 66.77 54.46 71.15
N VAL A 312 66.19 55.47 71.80
CA VAL A 312 64.76 55.79 71.69
C VAL A 312 64.39 56.28 70.29
N ARG A 313 65.21 57.11 69.63
CA ARG A 313 64.98 57.50 68.23
C ARG A 313 65.07 56.29 67.29
N GLU A 314 66.04 55.40 67.54
CA GLU A 314 66.26 54.18 66.77
C GLU A 314 65.05 53.24 66.89
N LEU A 315 64.62 52.90 68.11
CA LEU A 315 63.40 52.12 68.36
C LEU A 315 62.14 52.80 67.78
N THR A 316 62.07 54.13 67.77
CA THR A 316 60.95 54.86 67.13
C THR A 316 60.97 54.71 65.60
N LYS A 317 62.16 54.69 64.98
CA LYS A 317 62.36 54.47 63.54
C LYS A 317 62.11 53.00 63.16
N GLU A 318 62.53 52.06 64.01
CA GLU A 318 62.20 50.64 63.85
C GLU A 318 60.69 50.44 63.94
N LEU A 319 60.02 50.98 64.96
CA LEU A 319 58.57 50.91 65.13
C LEU A 319 57.80 51.56 63.97
N SER A 320 58.27 52.69 63.42
CA SER A 320 57.63 53.28 62.24
C SER A 320 57.85 52.43 60.97
N SER A 321 59.03 51.83 60.81
CA SER A 321 59.29 50.89 59.70
C SER A 321 58.55 49.57 59.83
N ALA A 322 58.31 49.09 61.06
CA ALA A 322 57.51 47.91 61.35
C ALA A 322 56.04 48.20 61.06
N LYS A 323 55.53 49.38 61.44
CA LYS A 323 54.19 49.84 61.07
C LYS A 323 54.01 49.97 59.56
N SER A 324 54.96 50.56 58.82
CA SER A 324 54.84 50.68 57.36
C SER A 324 54.91 49.33 56.65
N LYS A 325 55.71 48.38 57.16
CA LYS A 325 55.70 46.98 56.70
C LYS A 325 54.37 46.29 57.01
N MET A 326 53.85 46.43 58.22
CA MET A 326 52.55 45.87 58.62
C MET A 326 51.42 46.37 57.71
N THR A 327 51.32 47.69 57.49
CA THR A 327 50.31 48.25 56.58
C THR A 327 50.50 47.81 55.13
N SER A 328 51.74 47.53 54.69
CA SER A 328 52.01 47.01 53.34
C SER A 328 51.62 45.54 53.19
N VAL A 329 51.69 44.75 54.26
CA VAL A 329 51.19 43.35 54.28
C VAL A 329 49.67 43.36 54.38
N GLU A 330 49.08 44.23 55.20
CA GLU A 330 47.64 44.40 55.34
C GLU A 330 46.97 44.80 54.01
N THR A 331 47.56 45.74 53.26
CA THR A 331 47.06 46.08 51.91
C THR A 331 47.28 44.97 50.89
N HIS A 332 48.37 44.18 50.99
CA HIS A 332 48.58 43.00 50.15
C HIS A 332 47.49 41.95 50.38
N MET A 333 47.30 41.52 51.63
CA MET A 333 46.28 40.53 52.00
C MET A 333 44.87 41.00 51.65
N SER A 334 44.56 42.29 51.83
CA SER A 334 43.28 42.88 51.42
C SER A 334 43.09 42.87 49.90
N SER A 335 44.15 43.15 49.13
CA SER A 335 44.15 43.04 47.66
C SER A 335 43.99 41.59 47.18
N GLU A 336 44.64 40.62 47.83
CA GLU A 336 44.49 39.19 47.52
C GLU A 336 43.09 38.66 47.87
N LEU A 337 42.53 39.04 49.03
CA LEU A 337 41.15 38.70 49.39
C LEU A 337 40.13 39.29 48.40
N SER A 338 40.36 40.53 47.95
CA SER A 338 39.55 41.16 46.90
C SER A 338 39.67 40.42 45.57
N ALA A 339 40.89 40.06 45.14
CA ALA A 339 41.15 39.31 43.92
C ALA A 339 40.52 37.91 43.96
N ARG A 340 40.64 37.17 45.08
CA ARG A 340 39.96 35.88 45.29
C ARG A 340 38.44 36.04 45.31
N GLY A 341 37.90 37.12 45.89
CA GLY A 341 36.47 37.43 45.81
C GLY A 341 35.98 37.64 44.37
N GLN A 342 36.77 38.33 43.53
CA GLN A 342 36.47 38.50 42.11
C GLN A 342 36.61 37.18 41.33
N GLU A 343 37.60 36.35 41.63
CA GLU A 343 37.78 35.02 41.04
C GLU A 343 36.60 34.08 41.36
N ILE A 344 36.13 34.07 42.62
CA ILE A 344 34.94 33.32 43.05
C ILE A 344 33.69 33.83 42.32
N ALA A 345 33.50 35.15 42.22
CA ALA A 345 32.37 35.73 41.48
C ALA A 345 32.42 35.36 39.98
N ALA A 346 33.61 35.35 39.36
CA ALA A 346 33.81 34.96 37.96
C ALA A 346 33.68 33.44 37.73
N LEU A 347 33.89 32.60 38.76
CA LEU A 347 33.56 31.18 38.73
C LEU A 347 32.05 30.96 38.86
N GLN A 348 31.39 31.65 39.79
CA GLN A 348 29.93 31.59 39.97
C GLN A 348 29.17 32.06 38.72
N ALA A 349 29.62 33.13 38.07
CA ALA A 349 29.04 33.60 36.81
C ALA A 349 29.17 32.54 35.69
N ARG A 350 30.37 31.98 35.48
CA ARG A 350 30.58 30.93 34.46
C ARG A 350 29.78 29.66 34.74
N MET A 351 29.63 29.27 36.01
CA MET A 351 28.78 28.15 36.42
C MET A 351 27.31 28.44 36.06
N GLN A 352 26.80 29.62 36.42
CA GLN A 352 25.43 30.02 36.12
C GLN A 352 25.17 30.15 34.60
N ASP A 353 26.15 30.60 33.81
CA ASP A 353 26.05 30.64 32.35
C ASP A 353 26.01 29.22 31.75
N SER A 354 26.85 28.30 32.24
CA SER A 354 26.86 26.88 31.85
C SER A 354 25.56 26.17 32.20
N ASP A 355 25.03 26.38 33.42
CA ASP A 355 23.73 25.86 33.83
C ASP A 355 22.61 26.37 32.89
N GLN A 356 22.66 27.65 32.52
CA GLN A 356 21.69 28.25 31.60
C GLN A 356 21.87 27.77 30.15
N GLU A 357 23.07 27.34 29.75
CA GLU A 357 23.31 26.70 28.46
C GLU A 357 22.75 25.28 28.44
N HIS A 358 23.09 24.44 29.43
CA HIS A 358 22.54 23.08 29.55
C HIS A 358 21.01 23.05 29.68
N VAL A 359 20.39 24.06 30.31
CA VAL A 359 18.92 24.21 30.30
C VAL A 359 18.36 24.49 28.91
N LYS A 360 19.04 25.29 28.07
CA LYS A 360 18.65 25.53 26.67
C LYS A 360 18.82 24.27 25.82
N GLU A 361 19.96 23.58 25.95
CA GLU A 361 20.22 22.29 25.29
C GLU A 361 19.15 21.26 25.67
N THR A 362 18.82 21.14 26.96
CA THR A 362 17.79 20.22 27.46
C THR A 362 16.41 20.57 26.89
N GLN A 363 16.05 21.85 26.79
CA GLN A 363 14.81 22.30 26.15
C GLN A 363 14.79 22.01 24.64
N GLN A 364 15.91 22.17 23.95
CA GLN A 364 16.06 21.87 22.52
C GLN A 364 15.98 20.36 22.25
N LEU A 365 16.58 19.52 23.10
CA LEU A 365 16.46 18.07 23.02
C LEU A 365 15.03 17.61 23.33
N ASN A 366 14.39 18.15 24.38
CA ASN A 366 13.04 17.77 24.77
C ASN A 366 11.99 18.18 23.71
N SER A 367 12.11 19.37 23.11
CA SER A 367 11.26 19.77 21.98
C SER A 367 11.52 18.94 20.72
N LYS A 368 12.77 18.52 20.46
CA LYS A 368 13.07 17.58 19.37
C LYS A 368 12.51 16.18 19.63
N ILE A 369 12.52 15.70 20.88
CA ILE A 369 11.86 14.46 21.29
C ILE A 369 10.35 14.55 21.06
N GLN A 370 9.70 15.64 21.46
CA GLN A 370 8.27 15.87 21.22
C GLN A 370 7.94 15.90 19.72
N SER A 371 8.74 16.57 18.90
CA SER A 371 8.53 16.60 17.45
C SER A 371 8.74 15.22 16.79
N LEU A 372 9.70 14.42 17.27
CA LEU A 372 9.89 13.04 16.82
C LEU A 372 8.76 12.11 17.28
N GLN A 373 8.23 12.30 18.50
CA GLN A 373 7.05 11.60 19.00
C GLN A 373 5.82 11.94 18.16
N GLU A 374 5.58 13.22 17.86
CA GLU A 374 4.49 13.68 17.01
C GLU A 374 4.60 13.11 15.58
N GLN A 375 5.82 12.99 15.02
CA GLN A 375 6.05 12.32 13.74
C GLN A 375 5.81 10.80 13.82
N LEU A 376 6.22 10.15 14.91
CA LEU A 376 6.03 8.71 15.13
C LEU A 376 4.57 8.33 15.44
N GLU A 377 3.78 9.25 15.98
CA GLU A 377 2.35 9.06 16.23
C GLU A 377 1.52 9.38 14.98
N ASN A 378 1.79 10.50 14.30
CA ASN A 378 1.01 10.88 13.11
C ASN A 378 1.41 10.13 11.83
N GLY A 379 2.68 9.76 11.66
CA GLY A 379 3.19 9.08 10.47
C GLY A 379 2.49 7.74 10.16
N PRO A 380 2.62 6.72 11.03
CA PRO A 380 1.97 5.42 10.82
C PRO A 380 0.45 5.50 10.91
N ASN A 381 -0.13 6.37 11.74
CA ASN A 381 -1.60 6.56 11.76
C ASN A 381 -2.11 7.17 10.44
N ALA A 382 -1.43 8.16 9.86
CA ALA A 382 -1.81 8.71 8.57
C ALA A 382 -1.61 7.70 7.42
N GLN A 383 -0.59 6.85 7.49
CA GLN A 383 -0.39 5.76 6.53
C GLN A 383 -1.45 4.66 6.68
N LEU A 384 -1.80 4.28 7.91
CA LEU A 384 -2.87 3.32 8.21
C LEU A 384 -4.24 3.85 7.75
N ALA A 385 -4.55 5.12 8.00
CA ALA A 385 -5.78 5.77 7.54
C ALA A 385 -5.87 5.79 6.00
N ARG A 386 -4.77 6.05 5.29
CA ARG A 386 -4.71 5.92 3.82
C ARG A 386 -4.93 4.49 3.37
N MET A 387 -4.25 3.51 3.97
CA MET A 387 -4.43 2.09 3.65
C MET A 387 -5.87 1.62 3.91
N GLN A 388 -6.52 2.10 4.98
CA GLN A 388 -7.94 1.83 5.26
C GLN A 388 -8.86 2.49 4.24
N GLN A 389 -8.60 3.74 3.85
CA GLN A 389 -9.35 4.44 2.80
C GLN A 389 -9.21 3.73 1.44
N GLU A 390 -7.99 3.34 1.06
CA GLU A 390 -7.70 2.58 -0.16
C GLU A 390 -8.38 1.21 -0.14
N ASN A 391 -8.37 0.50 1.00
CA ASN A 391 -9.13 -0.75 1.17
C ASN A 391 -10.65 -0.55 1.07
N SER A 392 -11.19 0.57 1.55
CA SER A 392 -12.61 0.91 1.32
C SER A 392 -12.89 1.12 -0.17
N ILE A 393 -12.10 1.97 -0.83
CA ILE A 393 -12.24 2.25 -2.27
C ILE A 393 -12.11 0.98 -3.11
N LEU A 394 -11.22 0.05 -2.75
CA LEU A 394 -11.06 -1.24 -3.42
C LEU A 394 -12.26 -2.16 -3.19
N ARG A 395 -12.85 -2.20 -1.98
CA ARG A 395 -14.09 -2.94 -1.70
C ARG A 395 -15.29 -2.34 -2.46
N ASP A 396 -15.41 -1.02 -2.48
CA ASP A 396 -16.47 -0.31 -3.20
C ASP A 396 -16.34 -0.52 -4.71
N ALA A 397 -15.11 -0.48 -5.25
CA ALA A 397 -14.83 -0.79 -6.65
C ALA A 397 -15.11 -2.27 -6.98
N LEU A 398 -14.76 -3.21 -6.10
CA LEU A 398 -15.04 -4.63 -6.26
C LEU A 398 -16.55 -4.90 -6.23
N ASN A 399 -17.28 -4.38 -5.24
CA ASN A 399 -18.74 -4.50 -5.15
C ASN A 399 -19.43 -3.89 -6.38
N LYS A 400 -18.94 -2.75 -6.87
CA LYS A 400 -19.44 -2.11 -8.10
C LYS A 400 -19.13 -2.90 -9.37
N ALA A 401 -17.95 -3.52 -9.45
CA ALA A 401 -17.58 -4.40 -10.56
C ALA A 401 -18.42 -5.70 -10.55
N THR A 402 -18.61 -6.32 -9.38
CA THR A 402 -19.43 -7.52 -9.19
C THR A 402 -20.88 -7.25 -9.55
N SER A 403 -21.52 -6.23 -8.97
CA SER A 403 -22.91 -5.86 -9.31
C SER A 403 -23.07 -5.43 -10.77
N GLN A 404 -22.06 -4.82 -11.39
CA GLN A 404 -22.08 -4.54 -12.84
C GLN A 404 -21.94 -5.83 -13.68
N ALA A 405 -21.15 -6.81 -13.24
CA ALA A 405 -21.03 -8.11 -13.91
C ALA A 405 -22.32 -8.94 -13.78
N GLU A 406 -22.91 -9.00 -12.59
CA GLU A 406 -24.21 -9.63 -12.33
C GLU A 406 -25.33 -8.95 -13.13
N SER A 407 -25.32 -7.61 -13.22
CA SER A 407 -26.27 -6.85 -14.03
C SER A 407 -26.15 -7.19 -15.52
N ARG A 408 -24.91 -7.30 -16.05
CA ARG A 408 -24.65 -7.74 -17.43
C ARG A 408 -25.09 -9.18 -17.67
N GLN A 409 -24.72 -10.12 -16.80
CA GLN A 409 -25.11 -11.52 -16.90
C GLN A 409 -26.64 -11.68 -16.84
N ASN A 410 -27.33 -10.94 -15.97
CA ASN A 410 -28.80 -10.95 -15.93
C ASN A 410 -29.42 -10.36 -17.21
N ALA A 411 -28.84 -9.30 -17.80
CA ALA A 411 -29.29 -8.77 -19.08
C ALA A 411 -29.05 -9.74 -20.25
N GLU A 412 -27.91 -10.44 -20.27
CA GLU A 412 -27.59 -11.47 -21.26
C GLU A 412 -28.49 -12.70 -21.10
N LEU A 413 -28.77 -13.15 -19.87
CA LEU A 413 -29.73 -14.22 -19.58
C LEU A 413 -31.16 -13.81 -19.97
N ALA A 414 -31.57 -12.55 -19.73
CA ALA A 414 -32.87 -12.04 -20.16
C ALA A 414 -32.98 -12.02 -21.69
N LYS A 415 -31.93 -11.55 -22.39
CA LYS A 415 -31.85 -11.57 -23.85
C LYS A 415 -31.88 -13.00 -24.39
N LEU A 416 -31.12 -13.93 -23.82
CA LEU A 416 -31.08 -15.33 -24.25
C LEU A 416 -32.44 -16.03 -24.03
N ARG A 417 -33.14 -15.71 -22.93
CA ARG A 417 -34.53 -16.14 -22.71
C ARG A 417 -35.48 -15.57 -23.77
N GLN A 418 -35.36 -14.29 -24.11
CA GLN A 418 -36.14 -13.65 -25.18
C GLN A 418 -35.85 -14.28 -26.55
N ASP A 419 -34.59 -14.57 -26.86
CA ASP A 419 -34.18 -15.24 -28.10
C ASP A 419 -34.68 -16.70 -28.16
N CYS A 420 -34.69 -17.43 -27.05
CA CYS A 420 -35.34 -18.75 -26.96
C CYS A 420 -36.85 -18.68 -27.21
N VAL A 421 -37.55 -17.69 -26.63
CA VAL A 421 -39.00 -17.49 -26.87
C VAL A 421 -39.26 -17.12 -28.34
N ARG A 422 -38.43 -16.25 -28.92
CA ARG A 422 -38.49 -15.86 -30.34
C ARG A 422 -38.25 -17.03 -31.27
N LEU A 423 -37.19 -17.80 -31.07
CA LEU A 423 -36.88 -18.99 -31.89
C LEU A 423 -37.95 -20.07 -31.76
N ASN A 424 -38.55 -20.25 -30.59
CA ASN A 424 -39.67 -21.17 -30.40
C ASN A 424 -40.93 -20.68 -31.15
N ARG A 425 -41.21 -19.36 -31.13
CA ARG A 425 -42.27 -18.77 -31.97
C ARG A 425 -42.00 -18.95 -33.46
N GLU A 426 -40.81 -18.61 -33.94
CA GLU A 426 -40.40 -18.80 -35.35
C GLU A 426 -40.47 -20.28 -35.78
N LEU A 427 -40.11 -21.22 -34.90
CA LEU A 427 -40.24 -22.66 -35.13
C LEU A 427 -41.71 -23.09 -35.23
N ASN A 428 -42.57 -22.59 -34.35
CA ASN A 428 -44.00 -22.90 -34.36
C ASN A 428 -44.71 -22.29 -35.58
N GLU A 429 -44.37 -21.07 -35.97
CA GLU A 429 -44.83 -20.43 -37.21
C GLU A 429 -44.37 -21.18 -38.47
N ARG A 430 -43.13 -21.69 -38.48
CA ARG A 430 -42.65 -22.60 -39.55
C ARG A 430 -43.36 -23.94 -39.55
N MET A 431 -43.75 -24.46 -38.38
CA MET A 431 -44.51 -25.71 -38.27
C MET A 431 -45.93 -25.56 -38.81
N THR A 432 -46.64 -24.48 -38.44
CA THR A 432 -47.99 -24.20 -38.98
C THR A 432 -47.95 -23.85 -40.46
N ALA A 433 -46.95 -23.10 -40.93
CA ALA A 433 -46.75 -22.83 -42.36
C ALA A 433 -46.50 -24.13 -43.16
N ARG A 434 -45.67 -25.05 -42.64
CA ARG A 434 -45.48 -26.37 -43.28
C ARG A 434 -46.77 -27.19 -43.29
N HIS A 435 -47.52 -27.24 -42.19
CA HIS A 435 -48.80 -27.96 -42.17
C HIS A 435 -49.81 -27.37 -43.16
N ALA A 436 -49.83 -26.03 -43.34
CA ALA A 436 -50.65 -25.39 -44.36
C ALA A 436 -50.20 -25.73 -45.80
N GLU A 437 -48.89 -25.82 -46.04
CA GLU A 437 -48.31 -26.30 -47.32
C GLU A 437 -48.65 -27.77 -47.58
N GLU A 438 -48.63 -28.63 -46.56
CA GLU A 438 -48.99 -30.06 -46.65
C GLU A 438 -50.48 -30.26 -46.96
N GLU A 439 -51.39 -29.51 -46.32
CA GLU A 439 -52.83 -29.52 -46.68
C GLU A 439 -53.10 -28.91 -48.06
N ARG A 440 -52.34 -27.86 -48.45
CA ARG A 440 -52.38 -27.32 -49.82
C ARG A 440 -51.90 -28.36 -50.84
N GLY A 441 -50.90 -29.16 -50.49
CA GLY A 441 -50.42 -30.31 -51.25
C GLY A 441 -51.52 -31.33 -51.49
N LYS A 442 -52.14 -31.86 -50.43
CA LYS A 442 -53.29 -32.79 -50.51
C LYS A 442 -54.45 -32.21 -51.31
N THR A 443 -54.71 -30.91 -51.18
CA THR A 443 -55.76 -30.18 -51.94
C THR A 443 -55.41 -30.04 -53.44
N LEU A 444 -54.13 -30.03 -53.81
CA LEU A 444 -53.70 -30.07 -55.22
C LEU A 444 -53.65 -31.49 -55.76
N GLU A 445 -53.22 -32.46 -54.97
CA GLU A 445 -53.19 -33.89 -55.31
C GLU A 445 -54.60 -34.42 -55.61
N THR A 446 -55.58 -34.12 -54.75
CA THR A 446 -56.99 -34.45 -54.98
C THR A 446 -57.59 -33.75 -56.21
N LYS A 447 -57.19 -32.51 -56.51
CA LYS A 447 -57.57 -31.82 -57.75
C LYS A 447 -56.89 -32.40 -58.98
N MET A 448 -55.66 -32.87 -58.86
CA MET A 448 -54.93 -33.55 -59.94
C MET A 448 -55.59 -34.88 -60.28
N ALA A 449 -55.90 -35.71 -59.27
CA ALA A 449 -56.64 -36.96 -59.46
C ALA A 449 -58.02 -36.73 -60.11
N ALA A 450 -58.76 -35.71 -59.69
CA ALA A 450 -60.05 -35.35 -60.31
C ALA A 450 -59.90 -34.87 -61.77
N ALA A 451 -58.81 -34.15 -62.10
CA ALA A 451 -58.51 -33.75 -63.48
C ALA A 451 -58.07 -34.95 -64.34
N GLU A 452 -57.31 -35.90 -63.78
CA GLU A 452 -56.97 -37.17 -64.44
C GLU A 452 -58.21 -38.04 -64.69
N GLU A 453 -59.17 -38.09 -63.77
CA GLU A 453 -60.45 -38.78 -63.95
C GLU A 453 -61.29 -38.13 -65.07
N GLN A 454 -61.38 -36.79 -65.11
CA GLN A 454 -62.01 -36.07 -66.22
C GLN A 454 -61.30 -36.32 -67.56
N LEU A 455 -59.97 -36.40 -67.56
CA LEU A 455 -59.17 -36.69 -68.75
C LEU A 455 -59.32 -38.15 -69.22
N ALA A 456 -59.52 -39.09 -68.31
CA ALA A 456 -59.90 -40.47 -68.63
C ALA A 456 -61.34 -40.56 -69.18
N GLN A 457 -62.30 -39.87 -68.56
CA GLN A 457 -63.70 -39.86 -68.99
C GLN A 457 -63.87 -39.22 -70.38
N THR A 458 -63.17 -38.12 -70.65
CA THR A 458 -63.18 -37.47 -71.98
C THR A 458 -62.50 -38.34 -73.04
N LYS A 459 -61.43 -39.08 -72.72
CA LYS A 459 -60.86 -40.10 -73.62
C LYS A 459 -61.85 -41.23 -73.95
N VAL A 460 -62.59 -41.74 -72.96
CA VAL A 460 -63.63 -42.76 -73.20
C VAL A 460 -64.73 -42.19 -74.11
N SER A 461 -65.24 -41.00 -73.81
CA SER A 461 -66.24 -40.31 -74.63
C SER A 461 -65.77 -40.05 -76.06
N HIS A 462 -64.49 -39.69 -76.25
CA HIS A 462 -63.89 -39.54 -77.58
C HIS A 462 -63.89 -40.86 -78.36
N VAL A 463 -63.44 -41.96 -77.74
CA VAL A 463 -63.42 -43.29 -78.37
C VAL A 463 -64.84 -43.80 -78.66
N GLU A 464 -65.82 -43.53 -77.81
CA GLU A 464 -67.23 -43.83 -78.08
C GLU A 464 -67.79 -43.01 -79.25
N ALA A 465 -67.44 -41.72 -79.33
CA ALA A 465 -67.82 -40.85 -80.44
C ALA A 465 -67.15 -41.28 -81.77
N GLU A 466 -65.87 -41.63 -81.76
CA GLU A 466 -65.15 -42.19 -82.90
C GLU A 466 -65.78 -43.52 -83.36
N GLN A 467 -66.09 -44.43 -82.43
CA GLN A 467 -66.81 -45.66 -82.77
C GLN A 467 -68.22 -45.40 -83.33
N ALA A 468 -68.92 -44.36 -82.85
CA ALA A 468 -70.23 -43.97 -83.36
C ALA A 468 -70.14 -43.31 -84.74
N LEU A 469 -69.05 -42.59 -85.04
CA LEU A 469 -68.74 -42.05 -86.37
C LEU A 469 -68.31 -43.16 -87.33
N GLN A 470 -67.48 -44.10 -86.91
CA GLN A 470 -67.12 -45.29 -87.70
C GLN A 470 -68.38 -46.09 -88.07
N LYS A 471 -69.24 -46.42 -87.09
CA LYS A 471 -70.52 -47.11 -87.34
C LYS A 471 -71.47 -46.34 -88.27
N LYS A 472 -71.33 -45.01 -88.40
CA LYS A 472 -72.05 -44.20 -89.41
C LYS A 472 -71.38 -44.28 -90.77
N LEU A 473 -70.04 -44.22 -90.83
CA LEU A 473 -69.27 -44.36 -92.07
C LEU A 473 -69.46 -45.75 -92.70
N ASP A 474 -69.47 -46.81 -91.88
CA ASP A 474 -69.75 -48.18 -92.29
C ASP A 474 -71.16 -48.28 -92.91
N ARG A 475 -72.19 -47.71 -92.26
CA ARG A 475 -73.56 -47.65 -92.79
C ARG A 475 -73.67 -46.87 -94.08
N VAL A 476 -73.06 -45.68 -94.17
CA VAL A 476 -73.06 -44.88 -95.41
C VAL A 476 -72.33 -45.60 -96.54
N SER A 477 -71.30 -46.39 -96.22
CA SER A 477 -70.60 -47.23 -97.19
C SER A 477 -71.47 -48.41 -97.68
N GLU A 478 -72.25 -49.01 -96.77
CA GLU A 478 -73.22 -50.06 -97.08
C GLU A 478 -74.40 -49.53 -97.92
N GLU A 479 -74.99 -48.40 -97.51
CA GLU A 479 -76.03 -47.66 -98.24
C GLU A 479 -75.54 -47.23 -99.64
N LEU A 480 -74.28 -46.79 -99.76
CA LEU A 480 -73.66 -46.48 -101.05
C LEU A 480 -73.45 -47.74 -101.90
N ARG A 481 -73.08 -48.88 -101.30
CA ARG A 481 -72.96 -50.17 -102.01
C ARG A 481 -74.32 -50.66 -102.51
N GLU A 482 -75.38 -50.52 -101.71
CA GLU A 482 -76.75 -50.82 -102.12
C GLU A 482 -77.25 -49.86 -103.21
N ALA A 483 -76.99 -48.57 -103.10
CA ALA A 483 -77.32 -47.58 -104.13
C ALA A 483 -76.56 -47.81 -105.45
N GLN A 484 -75.29 -48.20 -105.38
CA GLN A 484 -74.51 -48.64 -106.55
C GLN A 484 -75.11 -49.91 -107.17
N HIS A 485 -75.51 -50.89 -106.36
CA HIS A 485 -76.15 -52.11 -106.87
C HIS A 485 -77.52 -51.82 -107.54
N GLY A 486 -78.33 -50.97 -106.91
CA GLY A 486 -79.58 -50.45 -107.50
C GLY A 486 -79.33 -49.70 -108.81
N SER A 487 -78.31 -48.84 -108.87
CA SER A 487 -77.88 -48.13 -110.08
C SER A 487 -77.47 -49.09 -111.20
N THR A 488 -76.65 -50.11 -110.92
CA THR A 488 -76.28 -51.13 -111.92
C THR A 488 -77.48 -51.97 -112.39
N THR A 489 -78.46 -52.20 -111.52
CA THR A 489 -79.70 -52.91 -111.88
C THR A 489 -80.61 -52.03 -112.75
N LEU A 490 -80.74 -50.74 -112.44
CA LEU A 490 -81.46 -49.77 -113.27
C LEU A 490 -80.79 -49.57 -114.63
N GLN A 491 -79.45 -49.57 -114.69
CA GLN A 491 -78.69 -49.53 -115.95
C GLN A 491 -78.99 -50.79 -116.80
N ALA A 492 -78.94 -51.98 -116.20
CA ALA A 492 -79.28 -53.23 -116.91
C ALA A 492 -80.74 -53.25 -117.38
N GLN A 493 -81.68 -52.71 -116.60
CA GLN A 493 -83.07 -52.54 -117.02
C GLN A 493 -83.23 -51.52 -118.16
N ALA A 494 -82.48 -50.41 -118.12
CA ALA A 494 -82.47 -49.41 -119.18
C ALA A 494 -81.90 -49.95 -120.50
N ASP A 495 -80.86 -50.78 -120.45
CA ASP A 495 -80.31 -51.43 -121.65
C ASP A 495 -81.24 -52.55 -122.17
N ALA A 496 -81.89 -53.32 -121.30
CA ALA A 496 -82.96 -54.23 -121.71
C ALA A 496 -84.15 -53.49 -122.38
N ALA A 497 -84.50 -52.31 -121.86
CA ALA A 497 -85.52 -51.45 -122.47
C ALA A 497 -85.08 -50.87 -123.83
N LYS A 498 -83.77 -50.61 -124.05
CA LYS A 498 -83.24 -50.24 -125.37
C LYS A 498 -83.36 -51.39 -126.37
N GLU A 499 -83.08 -52.63 -125.99
CA GLU A 499 -83.29 -53.78 -126.88
C GLU A 499 -84.78 -54.00 -127.19
N GLN A 500 -85.67 -53.83 -126.21
CA GLN A 500 -87.12 -53.79 -126.48
C GLN A 500 -87.50 -52.66 -127.45
N ALA A 501 -86.94 -51.46 -127.28
CA ALA A 501 -87.14 -50.34 -128.20
C ALA A 501 -86.67 -50.65 -129.64
N LYS A 502 -85.55 -51.39 -129.82
CA LYS A 502 -85.13 -51.87 -131.15
C LYS A 502 -86.17 -52.80 -131.77
N THR A 503 -86.67 -53.79 -131.02
CA THR A 503 -87.72 -54.70 -131.53
C THR A 503 -89.02 -53.95 -131.86
N LEU A 504 -89.34 -52.89 -131.12
CA LEU A 504 -90.45 -51.98 -131.45
C LEU A 504 -90.18 -51.17 -132.73
N THR A 505 -88.95 -50.72 -133.00
CA THR A 505 -88.63 -50.07 -134.28
C THR A 505 -88.69 -51.02 -135.47
N GLU A 506 -88.27 -52.28 -135.34
CA GLU A 506 -88.46 -53.31 -136.40
C GLU A 506 -89.92 -53.67 -136.66
N LEU A 507 -90.77 -53.58 -135.63
CA LEU A 507 -92.23 -53.65 -135.76
C LEU A 507 -92.80 -52.37 -136.38
N GLN A 508 -92.24 -51.20 -136.08
CA GLN A 508 -92.67 -49.91 -136.61
C GLN A 508 -92.32 -49.73 -138.10
N GLU A 509 -91.23 -50.33 -138.57
CA GLU A 509 -90.93 -50.41 -140.01
C GLU A 509 -91.92 -51.33 -140.75
N ARG A 510 -92.31 -52.47 -140.15
CA ARG A 510 -93.42 -53.29 -140.66
C ARG A 510 -94.75 -52.54 -140.66
N MET A 511 -95.05 -51.78 -139.59
CA MET A 511 -96.23 -50.91 -139.57
C MET A 511 -96.17 -49.86 -140.68
N ARG A 512 -95.03 -49.22 -140.94
CA ARG A 512 -94.90 -48.22 -142.01
C ARG A 512 -95.20 -48.77 -143.40
N ALA A 513 -94.83 -50.03 -143.68
CA ALA A 513 -95.21 -50.69 -144.94
C ALA A 513 -96.74 -50.84 -145.07
N THR A 514 -97.45 -51.15 -143.98
CA THR A 514 -98.93 -51.16 -143.96
C THR A 514 -99.55 -49.76 -143.85
N GLU A 515 -98.83 -48.78 -143.31
CA GLU A 515 -99.27 -47.39 -143.15
C GLU A 515 -99.27 -46.65 -144.49
N THR A 516 -98.33 -46.98 -145.40
CA THR A 516 -98.41 -46.54 -146.80
C THR A 516 -99.64 -47.08 -147.51
N GLU A 517 -99.99 -48.35 -147.30
CA GLU A 517 -101.22 -48.98 -147.84
C GLU A 517 -102.50 -48.39 -147.21
N LEU A 518 -102.41 -47.85 -145.99
CA LEU A 518 -103.48 -47.09 -145.35
C LEU A 518 -103.55 -45.62 -145.80
N LYS A 519 -102.48 -45.06 -146.38
CA LYS A 519 -102.40 -43.62 -146.69
C LYS A 519 -103.21 -43.25 -147.92
N ASP A 520 -103.18 -44.11 -148.93
CA ASP A 520 -104.08 -44.08 -150.11
C ASP A 520 -105.57 -44.18 -149.69
N ARG A 521 -105.85 -44.68 -148.48
CA ARG A 521 -107.18 -44.74 -147.84
C ARG A 521 -107.50 -43.58 -146.89
N CYS A 522 -106.56 -42.67 -146.65
CA CYS A 522 -106.71 -41.54 -145.73
C CYS A 522 -106.83 -40.18 -146.43
N GLU A 523 -106.47 -40.06 -147.72
CA GLU A 523 -106.83 -38.88 -148.54
C GLU A 523 -108.36 -38.72 -148.64
N GLU A 524 -109.12 -39.83 -148.56
CA GLU A 524 -110.59 -39.82 -148.42
C GLU A 524 -111.11 -39.21 -147.09
N LEU A 525 -110.25 -39.01 -146.08
CA LEU A 525 -110.64 -38.58 -144.73
C LEU A 525 -110.22 -37.16 -144.35
N GLU A 526 -109.30 -36.50 -145.07
CA GLU A 526 -108.90 -35.12 -144.76
C GLU A 526 -110.02 -34.10 -144.96
N ILE A 527 -111.03 -34.42 -145.79
CA ILE A 527 -112.20 -33.58 -146.06
C ILE A 527 -113.02 -33.26 -144.79
N LEU A 528 -112.93 -34.08 -143.73
CA LEU A 528 -113.84 -34.05 -142.59
C LEU A 528 -113.24 -33.61 -141.24
N ARG A 529 -111.98 -33.10 -141.20
CA ARG A 529 -111.37 -32.64 -139.92
C ARG A 529 -110.94 -31.18 -139.85
N ALA A 530 -111.36 -30.35 -140.80
CA ALA A 530 -111.28 -28.90 -140.71
C ALA A 530 -112.35 -28.31 -139.75
N GLN A 531 -112.18 -28.47 -138.43
CA GLN A 531 -112.83 -27.66 -137.36
C GLN A 531 -112.40 -28.06 -135.92
N LEU A 532 -111.34 -27.44 -135.36
CA LEU A 532 -111.42 -26.44 -134.27
C LEU A 532 -110.03 -26.00 -133.73
N SER A 533 -109.90 -24.70 -133.45
CA SER A 533 -108.73 -24.01 -132.85
C SER A 533 -108.69 -24.16 -131.29
N GLN A 534 -107.54 -24.13 -130.58
CA GLN A 534 -106.67 -22.96 -130.19
C GLN A 534 -107.37 -22.04 -129.13
N GLU A 535 -106.76 -21.38 -128.12
CA GLU A 535 -105.35 -21.10 -127.76
C GLU A 535 -105.14 -20.80 -126.23
N LYS A 536 -104.00 -20.21 -125.84
CA LYS A 536 -103.49 -19.82 -124.47
C LYS A 536 -103.46 -18.25 -124.36
N PRO A 537 -102.71 -17.50 -123.48
CA PRO A 537 -101.82 -17.79 -122.31
C PRO A 537 -101.99 -16.86 -121.05
N SER A 538 -101.00 -16.90 -120.14
CA SER A 538 -100.40 -15.77 -119.34
C SER A 538 -100.84 -15.46 -117.88
N VAL A 539 -100.01 -14.89 -116.96
CA VAL A 539 -98.53 -14.99 -116.70
C VAL A 539 -98.11 -14.27 -115.36
N GLU A 540 -97.13 -14.82 -114.61
CA GLU A 540 -96.11 -14.19 -113.67
C GLU A 540 -96.48 -13.29 -112.44
N MET A 541 -95.63 -13.07 -111.41
CA MET A 541 -94.51 -13.85 -110.80
C MET A 541 -94.11 -13.29 -109.41
N GLU A 542 -93.35 -14.05 -108.62
CA GLU A 542 -92.89 -13.76 -107.26
C GLU A 542 -91.57 -12.95 -107.21
N ALA A 543 -91.49 -11.94 -106.32
CA ALA A 543 -90.23 -11.21 -106.04
C ALA A 543 -90.08 -10.67 -104.59
N ALA A 544 -91.06 -10.86 -103.70
CA ALA A 544 -91.16 -10.12 -102.44
C ALA A 544 -90.75 -10.89 -101.16
N VAL A 545 -90.55 -12.22 -101.22
CA VAL A 545 -90.51 -13.07 -100.02
C VAL A 545 -89.10 -13.24 -99.42
N GLN A 546 -88.05 -13.31 -100.25
CA GLN A 546 -86.71 -13.68 -99.77
C GLN A 546 -86.02 -12.58 -98.93
N LEU A 547 -86.37 -11.31 -99.13
CA LEU A 547 -85.71 -10.19 -98.42
C LEU A 547 -86.03 -10.19 -96.92
N ASN A 548 -87.28 -10.45 -96.53
CA ASN A 548 -87.72 -10.44 -95.13
C ASN A 548 -87.03 -11.52 -94.28
N PHE A 549 -86.74 -12.69 -94.86
CA PHE A 549 -86.12 -13.80 -94.12
C PHE A 549 -84.70 -13.48 -93.63
N PHE A 550 -83.91 -12.76 -94.44
CA PHE A 550 -82.55 -12.34 -94.06
C PHE A 550 -82.53 -11.14 -93.09
N ILE A 551 -83.54 -10.28 -93.10
CA ILE A 551 -83.67 -9.18 -92.14
C ILE A 551 -83.98 -9.74 -90.75
N PHE A 552 -85.01 -10.57 -90.64
CA PHE A 552 -85.43 -11.18 -89.37
C PHE A 552 -84.29 -11.93 -88.67
N LYS A 553 -83.51 -12.71 -89.44
CA LYS A 553 -82.36 -13.47 -88.90
C LYS A 553 -81.19 -12.58 -88.43
N ARG A 554 -81.11 -11.32 -88.85
CA ARG A 554 -80.12 -10.34 -88.34
C ARG A 554 -80.61 -9.62 -87.10
N GLU A 555 -81.90 -9.35 -86.97
CA GLU A 555 -82.47 -8.73 -85.77
C GLU A 555 -82.35 -9.69 -84.56
N ASP A 556 -82.61 -10.98 -84.77
CA ASP A 556 -82.44 -12.06 -83.78
C ASP A 556 -80.99 -12.19 -83.27
N GLN A 557 -80.00 -12.04 -84.16
CA GLN A 557 -78.58 -12.03 -83.80
C GLN A 557 -78.18 -10.75 -83.02
N LEU A 558 -78.78 -9.60 -83.35
CA LEU A 558 -78.52 -8.34 -82.65
C LEU A 558 -79.14 -8.32 -81.25
N THR A 559 -80.32 -8.93 -81.04
CA THR A 559 -80.91 -9.07 -79.71
C THR A 559 -80.14 -10.07 -78.84
N SER A 560 -79.57 -11.15 -79.41
CA SER A 560 -78.68 -12.06 -78.68
C SER A 560 -77.44 -11.35 -78.14
N LEU A 561 -76.70 -10.60 -78.98
CA LEU A 561 -75.53 -9.83 -78.52
C LEU A 561 -75.90 -8.71 -77.53
N ALA A 562 -77.08 -8.10 -77.68
CA ALA A 562 -77.56 -7.10 -76.72
C ALA A 562 -77.83 -7.71 -75.33
N ALA A 563 -78.31 -8.95 -75.26
CA ALA A 563 -78.51 -9.67 -74.01
C ALA A 563 -77.17 -10.02 -73.33
N GLU A 564 -76.19 -10.55 -74.09
CA GLU A 564 -74.84 -10.84 -73.57
C GLU A 564 -74.14 -9.58 -73.03
N LEU A 565 -74.26 -8.45 -73.73
CA LEU A 565 -73.73 -7.15 -73.26
C LEU A 565 -74.47 -6.57 -72.05
N HIS A 566 -75.72 -6.96 -71.81
CA HIS A 566 -76.44 -6.64 -70.57
C HIS A 566 -75.96 -7.52 -69.42
N GLN A 567 -75.87 -8.83 -69.65
CA GLN A 567 -75.42 -9.79 -68.63
C GLN A 567 -73.99 -9.49 -68.17
N LEU A 568 -73.05 -9.28 -69.09
CA LEU A 568 -71.66 -8.88 -68.75
C LEU A 568 -71.58 -7.54 -68.00
N ARG A 569 -72.58 -6.65 -68.19
CA ARG A 569 -72.67 -5.39 -67.44
C ARG A 569 -73.22 -5.61 -66.02
N GLU A 570 -74.22 -6.46 -65.87
CA GLU A 570 -74.74 -6.84 -64.55
C GLU A 570 -73.69 -7.64 -63.75
N GLU A 571 -72.98 -8.58 -64.37
CA GLU A 571 -71.85 -9.30 -63.76
C GLU A 571 -70.70 -8.34 -63.36
N LEU A 572 -70.36 -7.37 -64.21
CA LEU A 572 -69.37 -6.35 -63.86
C LEU A 572 -69.83 -5.46 -62.69
N ASP A 573 -71.12 -5.16 -62.59
CA ASP A 573 -71.67 -4.34 -61.50
C ASP A 573 -71.98 -5.17 -60.23
N THR A 574 -72.16 -6.49 -60.29
CA THR A 574 -72.16 -7.35 -59.09
C THR A 574 -70.75 -7.51 -58.55
N VAL A 575 -69.74 -7.76 -59.41
CA VAL A 575 -68.33 -7.82 -58.99
C VAL A 575 -67.86 -6.52 -58.32
N LYS A 576 -68.28 -5.35 -58.83
CA LYS A 576 -68.01 -4.06 -58.15
C LYS A 576 -68.69 -3.96 -56.78
N ARG A 577 -69.91 -4.46 -56.63
CA ARG A 577 -70.62 -4.47 -55.32
C ARG A 577 -69.94 -5.41 -54.34
N THR A 578 -69.61 -6.64 -54.74
CA THR A 578 -68.91 -7.59 -53.86
C THR A 578 -67.52 -7.09 -53.49
N GLN A 579 -66.79 -6.45 -54.40
CA GLN A 579 -65.49 -5.83 -54.08
C GLN A 579 -65.64 -4.61 -53.14
N ALA A 580 -66.72 -3.82 -53.26
CA ALA A 580 -67.03 -2.75 -52.33
C ALA A 580 -67.43 -3.28 -50.94
N GLU A 581 -68.22 -4.35 -50.87
CA GLU A 581 -68.60 -5.01 -49.61
C GLU A 581 -67.41 -5.72 -48.96
N GLU A 582 -66.55 -6.40 -49.72
CA GLU A 582 -65.33 -7.04 -49.21
C GLU A 582 -64.33 -6.01 -48.66
N THR A 583 -64.12 -4.89 -49.37
CA THR A 583 -63.27 -3.79 -48.87
C THR A 583 -63.89 -3.10 -47.66
N GLN A 584 -65.21 -2.91 -47.62
CA GLN A 584 -65.91 -2.39 -46.43
C GLN A 584 -65.82 -3.36 -45.24
N ASN A 585 -65.92 -4.67 -45.47
CA ASN A 585 -65.81 -5.69 -44.42
C ASN A 585 -64.38 -5.75 -43.85
N ARG A 586 -63.35 -5.76 -44.70
CA ARG A 586 -61.95 -5.68 -44.25
C ARG A 586 -61.63 -4.39 -43.49
N VAL A 587 -62.29 -3.28 -43.84
CA VAL A 587 -62.23 -2.02 -43.07
C VAL A 587 -62.98 -2.14 -41.74
N ASN A 588 -64.11 -2.86 -41.67
CA ASN A 588 -64.83 -3.11 -40.42
C ASN A 588 -64.04 -4.05 -39.48
N GLU A 589 -63.43 -5.11 -40.00
CA GLU A 589 -62.55 -6.04 -39.29
C GLU A 589 -61.34 -5.29 -38.71
N ALA A 590 -60.59 -4.55 -39.53
CA ALA A 590 -59.45 -3.75 -39.07
C ALA A 590 -59.85 -2.61 -38.09
N ASN A 591 -61.10 -2.12 -38.14
CA ASN A 591 -61.63 -1.21 -37.11
C ASN A 591 -62.06 -1.93 -35.83
N THR A 592 -62.34 -3.24 -35.88
CA THR A 592 -62.70 -4.07 -34.73
C THR A 592 -61.45 -4.54 -34.00
N GLU A 593 -60.47 -5.09 -34.72
CA GLU A 593 -59.12 -5.36 -34.19
C GLU A 593 -58.51 -4.11 -33.54
N ARG A 594 -58.58 -2.95 -34.21
CA ARG A 594 -58.04 -1.71 -33.62
C ARG A 594 -58.83 -1.25 -32.38
N ARG A 595 -60.12 -1.60 -32.23
CA ARG A 595 -60.87 -1.36 -30.97
C ARG A 595 -60.44 -2.34 -29.88
N GLU A 596 -60.20 -3.59 -30.22
CA GLU A 596 -59.73 -4.62 -29.29
C GLU A 596 -58.33 -4.27 -28.78
N TYR A 597 -57.37 -3.95 -29.65
CA TYR A 597 -56.07 -3.41 -29.24
C TYR A 597 -56.18 -2.10 -28.44
N THR A 598 -57.15 -1.22 -28.72
CA THR A 598 -57.37 -0.02 -27.88
C THR A 598 -57.87 -0.40 -26.49
N ALA A 599 -58.78 -1.37 -26.39
CA ALA A 599 -59.31 -1.87 -25.12
C ALA A 599 -58.26 -2.65 -24.32
N GLU A 600 -57.39 -3.45 -24.96
CA GLU A 600 -56.23 -4.08 -24.33
C GLU A 600 -55.24 -3.03 -23.84
N ILE A 601 -54.93 -1.99 -24.64
CA ILE A 601 -54.08 -0.88 -24.22
C ILE A 601 -54.67 -0.14 -23.01
N ASP A 602 -55.99 0.07 -22.96
CA ASP A 602 -56.65 0.74 -21.84
C ASP A 602 -56.79 -0.18 -20.60
N GLN A 603 -56.97 -1.50 -20.77
CA GLN A 603 -56.83 -2.48 -19.69
C GLN A 603 -55.39 -2.54 -19.16
N LEU A 604 -54.38 -2.50 -20.03
CA LEU A 604 -52.97 -2.46 -19.64
C LEU A 604 -52.63 -1.15 -18.93
N LYS A 605 -53.18 0.01 -19.34
CA LYS A 605 -53.08 1.27 -18.57
C LYS A 605 -53.73 1.15 -17.20
N THR A 606 -54.90 0.49 -17.11
CA THR A 606 -55.62 0.32 -15.84
C THR A 606 -54.84 -0.61 -14.90
N CYS A 607 -54.37 -1.76 -15.39
CA CYS A 607 -53.52 -2.68 -14.64
C CYS A 607 -52.18 -2.03 -14.26
N LEU A 608 -51.54 -1.28 -15.16
CA LEU A 608 -50.30 -0.56 -14.88
C LEU A 608 -50.54 0.52 -13.81
N LYS A 609 -51.66 1.25 -13.89
CA LYS A 609 -52.05 2.21 -12.85
C LYS A 609 -52.39 1.52 -11.52
N GLU A 610 -53.08 0.39 -11.52
CA GLU A 610 -53.27 -0.43 -10.31
C GLU A 610 -51.94 -0.93 -9.73
N LYS A 611 -50.92 -1.17 -10.57
CA LYS A 611 -49.55 -1.44 -10.11
C LYS A 611 -48.83 -0.20 -9.60
N GLU A 612 -49.03 0.98 -10.20
CA GLU A 612 -48.50 2.25 -9.69
C GLU A 612 -49.14 2.63 -8.35
N ASP A 613 -50.45 2.52 -8.22
CA ASP A 613 -51.21 2.76 -6.99
C ASP A 613 -50.89 1.70 -5.91
N LEU A 614 -50.64 0.43 -6.30
CA LEU A 614 -50.14 -0.61 -5.40
C LEU A 614 -48.69 -0.37 -4.97
N VAL A 615 -47.81 0.08 -5.87
CA VAL A 615 -46.43 0.47 -5.53
C VAL A 615 -46.44 1.68 -4.61
N ALA A 616 -47.27 2.70 -4.88
CA ALA A 616 -47.46 3.84 -3.98
C ALA A 616 -48.04 3.41 -2.62
N SER A 617 -48.95 2.42 -2.59
CA SER A 617 -49.47 1.86 -1.33
C SER A 617 -48.42 1.02 -0.58
N LEU A 618 -47.58 0.26 -1.26
CA LEU A 618 -46.47 -0.50 -0.66
C LEU A 618 -45.33 0.42 -0.21
N GLN A 619 -45.07 1.50 -0.94
CA GLN A 619 -44.09 2.53 -0.60
C GLN A 619 -44.56 3.38 0.59
N ALA A 620 -45.86 3.71 0.63
CA ALA A 620 -46.49 4.31 1.81
C ALA A 620 -46.65 3.32 2.99
N GLN A 621 -46.64 2.01 2.75
CA GLN A 621 -46.48 1.01 3.82
C GLN A 621 -45.03 0.92 4.29
N LEU A 622 -44.04 1.04 3.40
CA LEU A 622 -42.61 1.10 3.74
C LEU A 622 -42.31 2.32 4.60
N GLU A 623 -42.73 3.51 4.16
CA GLU A 623 -42.61 4.79 4.89
C GLU A 623 -43.36 4.76 6.24
N LYS A 624 -44.37 3.87 6.36
CA LYS A 624 -45.12 3.61 7.60
C LYS A 624 -44.53 2.49 8.46
N MET A 625 -43.65 1.65 7.94
CA MET A 625 -42.75 0.78 8.72
C MET A 625 -41.54 1.59 9.21
N GLU A 626 -40.90 2.39 8.36
CA GLU A 626 -39.81 3.30 8.75
C GLU A 626 -40.23 4.35 9.80
N SER A 627 -41.54 4.63 9.94
CA SER A 627 -42.11 5.46 11.03
C SER A 627 -42.84 4.66 12.13
N ALA A 628 -42.77 3.32 12.13
CA ALA A 628 -43.30 2.43 13.17
C ALA A 628 -42.24 1.49 13.79
N ASP A 629 -41.10 1.25 13.13
CA ASP A 629 -39.94 0.48 13.60
C ASP A 629 -39.13 1.22 14.69
N THR A 630 -39.83 1.89 15.59
CA THR A 630 -39.34 2.28 16.92
C THR A 630 -39.93 1.41 18.04
N THR A 631 -40.73 0.38 17.70
CA THR A 631 -41.25 -0.63 18.65
C THR A 631 -41.44 -2.02 18.00
N GLU A 632 -40.46 -2.91 18.25
CA GLU A 632 -40.47 -4.40 18.35
C GLU A 632 -41.61 -5.22 17.67
N ALA A 633 -41.41 -6.38 17.03
CA ALA A 633 -40.62 -7.53 17.49
C ALA A 633 -40.57 -8.71 16.48
N GLU A 634 -39.38 -9.21 16.10
CA GLU A 634 -39.09 -10.63 15.72
C GLU A 634 -37.58 -10.83 15.45
N PRO A 635 -36.94 -11.98 15.76
CA PRO A 635 -37.19 -12.96 16.82
C PRO A 635 -36.19 -12.80 18.01
N PRO A 636 -36.46 -13.35 19.21
CA PRO A 636 -35.68 -13.01 20.41
C PRO A 636 -34.23 -13.52 20.45
N PHE A 637 -33.89 -14.61 19.74
CA PHE A 637 -32.63 -15.33 20.00
C PHE A 637 -31.41 -14.77 19.25
N GLU A 638 -31.55 -14.45 17.96
CA GLU A 638 -30.42 -13.92 17.18
C GLU A 638 -30.04 -12.48 17.58
N ASN A 639 -31.00 -11.64 17.99
CA ASN A 639 -30.66 -10.32 18.51
C ASN A 639 -30.04 -10.40 19.90
N LEU A 640 -30.55 -11.23 20.83
CA LEU A 640 -29.84 -11.46 22.10
C LEU A 640 -28.43 -12.01 21.88
N GLU A 641 -28.19 -12.84 20.86
CA GLU A 641 -26.84 -13.32 20.56
C GLU A 641 -25.97 -12.22 19.91
N LYS A 642 -26.50 -11.37 19.04
CA LYS A 642 -25.77 -10.21 18.47
C LYS A 642 -25.46 -9.18 19.55
N ASP A 643 -26.42 -8.86 20.41
CA ASP A 643 -26.28 -7.93 21.53
C ASP A 643 -25.34 -8.49 22.61
N ALA A 644 -25.43 -9.78 22.96
CA ALA A 644 -24.50 -10.40 23.89
C ALA A 644 -23.08 -10.50 23.32
N ARG A 645 -22.91 -10.73 22.01
CA ARG A 645 -21.61 -10.64 21.34
C ARG A 645 -21.10 -9.20 21.28
N MET A 646 -21.98 -8.22 21.10
CA MET A 646 -21.63 -6.79 21.12
C MET A 646 -21.17 -6.37 22.51
N ILE A 647 -21.94 -6.71 23.56
CA ILE A 647 -21.57 -6.50 24.96
C ILE A 647 -20.27 -7.24 25.31
N SER A 648 -20.08 -8.48 24.87
CA SER A 648 -18.82 -9.21 25.07
C SER A 648 -17.63 -8.52 24.40
N LEU A 649 -17.81 -7.96 23.20
CA LEU A 649 -16.76 -7.20 22.50
C LEU A 649 -16.54 -5.81 23.11
N GLU A 650 -17.57 -5.16 23.66
CA GLU A 650 -17.44 -3.91 24.41
C GLU A 650 -16.75 -4.15 25.76
N ASP A 651 -17.06 -5.25 26.47
CA ASP A 651 -16.39 -5.70 27.68
C ASP A 651 -14.93 -6.11 27.40
N GLU A 652 -14.64 -6.82 26.30
CA GLU A 652 -13.27 -7.13 25.88
C GLU A 652 -12.48 -5.86 25.52
N LEU A 653 -13.08 -4.92 24.79
CA LEU A 653 -12.45 -3.62 24.47
C LEU A 653 -12.24 -2.77 25.73
N GLN A 654 -13.18 -2.78 26.66
CA GLN A 654 -13.07 -2.09 27.95
C GLN A 654 -12.01 -2.76 28.83
N GLN A 655 -11.93 -4.10 28.86
CA GLN A 655 -10.87 -4.83 29.56
C GLN A 655 -9.49 -4.54 28.96
N LEU A 656 -9.33 -4.60 27.63
CA LEU A 656 -8.08 -4.25 26.94
C LEU A 656 -7.66 -2.80 27.21
N LYS A 657 -8.62 -1.87 27.25
CA LYS A 657 -8.40 -0.46 27.58
C LYS A 657 -7.99 -0.28 29.05
N GLU A 658 -8.63 -0.98 29.98
CA GLU A 658 -8.21 -0.98 31.38
C GLU A 658 -6.86 -1.68 31.60
N GLU A 659 -6.54 -2.72 30.84
CA GLU A 659 -5.20 -3.34 30.86
C GLU A 659 -4.13 -2.39 30.31
N MET A 660 -4.44 -1.64 29.26
CA MET A 660 -3.57 -0.57 28.76
C MET A 660 -3.38 0.53 29.81
N GLU A 661 -4.44 1.00 30.48
CA GLU A 661 -4.33 2.00 31.55
C GLU A 661 -3.64 1.45 32.81
N ARG A 662 -3.83 0.17 33.18
CA ARG A 662 -3.08 -0.51 34.24
C ARG A 662 -1.59 -0.62 33.86
N MET A 663 -1.25 -0.88 32.60
CA MET A 663 0.13 -0.87 32.12
C MET A 663 0.74 0.54 32.12
N LYS A 664 0.00 1.58 31.71
CA LYS A 664 0.43 2.98 31.82
C LYS A 664 0.62 3.42 33.28
N ALA A 665 -0.30 3.04 34.17
CA ALA A 665 -0.21 3.30 35.60
C ALA A 665 1.02 2.62 36.21
N LYS A 666 1.23 1.33 35.92
CA LYS A 666 2.42 0.56 36.36
C LYS A 666 3.73 1.13 35.78
N SER A 667 3.72 1.60 34.54
CA SER A 667 4.87 2.28 33.91
C SER A 667 5.18 3.63 34.59
N ASN A 668 4.16 4.43 34.90
CA ASN A 668 4.34 5.66 35.68
C ASN A 668 4.80 5.38 37.11
N GLU A 669 4.25 4.37 37.79
CA GLU A 669 4.67 3.93 39.12
C GLU A 669 6.13 3.42 39.12
N LEU A 670 6.56 2.71 38.07
CA LEU A 670 7.96 2.32 37.87
C LEU A 670 8.87 3.52 37.58
N ARG A 671 8.39 4.54 36.85
CA ARG A 671 9.13 5.78 36.61
C ARG A 671 9.27 6.60 37.91
N GLU A 672 8.23 6.68 38.72
CA GLU A 672 8.23 7.33 40.03
C GLU A 672 9.13 6.59 41.02
N LYS A 673 9.09 5.25 41.07
CA LYS A 673 10.01 4.43 41.87
C LYS A 673 11.45 4.55 41.42
N ASN A 674 11.73 4.63 40.11
CA ASN A 674 13.09 4.90 39.61
C ASN A 674 13.56 6.31 39.98
N TYR A 675 12.70 7.32 39.87
CA TYR A 675 13.03 8.69 40.30
C TYR A 675 13.35 8.73 41.80
N ALA A 676 12.51 8.13 42.64
CA ALA A 676 12.73 8.04 44.09
C ALA A 676 13.98 7.21 44.45
N ALA A 677 14.32 6.18 43.66
CA ALA A 677 15.55 5.40 43.84
C ALA A 677 16.81 6.21 43.46
N VAL A 678 16.75 7.01 42.39
CA VAL A 678 17.83 7.93 41.99
C VAL A 678 17.99 9.07 43.00
N GLU A 679 16.90 9.64 43.51
CA GLU A 679 16.93 10.65 44.58
C GLU A 679 17.49 10.07 45.89
N ALA A 680 17.09 8.85 46.26
CA ALA A 680 17.66 8.13 47.40
C ALA A 680 19.17 7.85 47.21
N LEU A 681 19.61 7.41 46.03
CA LEU A 681 21.02 7.21 45.70
C LEU A 681 21.81 8.52 45.83
N ALA A 682 21.34 9.61 45.23
CA ALA A 682 21.97 10.93 45.30
C ALA A 682 21.93 11.57 46.72
N SER A 683 21.06 11.06 47.61
CA SER A 683 21.06 11.41 49.04
C SER A 683 22.11 10.61 49.82
N ALA A 684 22.27 9.32 49.49
CA ALA A 684 23.26 8.44 50.09
C ALA A 684 24.69 8.80 49.67
N GLU A 685 24.88 9.16 48.39
CA GLU A 685 26.14 9.66 47.83
C GLU A 685 26.61 10.91 48.58
N ARG A 686 25.76 11.95 48.67
CA ARG A 686 26.06 13.17 49.46
C ARG A 686 26.37 12.88 50.92
N LEU A 687 25.63 11.97 51.56
CA LEU A 687 25.90 11.59 52.96
C LEU A 687 27.23 10.83 53.09
N SER A 688 27.61 10.03 52.10
CA SER A 688 28.91 9.36 52.06
C SER A 688 30.08 10.34 51.85
N GLU A 689 29.88 11.36 51.00
CA GLU A 689 30.86 12.41 50.74
C GLU A 689 31.02 13.36 51.94
N GLU A 690 29.92 13.72 52.60
CA GLU A 690 29.95 14.45 53.87
C GLU A 690 30.73 13.63 54.93
N ARG A 691 30.44 12.33 55.07
CA ARG A 691 31.17 11.44 55.98
C ARG A 691 32.66 11.33 55.63
N LEU A 692 33.01 11.29 54.35
CA LEU A 692 34.41 11.31 53.89
C LEU A 692 35.10 12.63 54.26
N SER A 693 34.40 13.76 54.12
CA SER A 693 34.93 15.08 54.51
C SER A 693 35.13 15.20 56.02
N GLN A 694 34.18 14.72 56.82
CA GLN A 694 34.26 14.69 58.29
C GLN A 694 35.40 13.78 58.75
N ALA A 695 35.54 12.59 58.15
CA ALA A 695 36.64 11.68 58.43
C ALA A 695 38.01 12.33 58.15
N LYS A 696 38.18 12.96 56.97
CA LYS A 696 39.41 13.71 56.62
C LYS A 696 39.69 14.88 57.57
N ALA A 697 38.66 15.60 58.01
CA ALA A 697 38.81 16.67 59.00
C ALA A 697 39.29 16.12 60.36
N THR A 698 38.68 15.04 60.86
CA THR A 698 39.10 14.39 62.11
C THR A 698 40.49 13.76 62.01
N GLN A 699 40.88 13.21 60.84
CA GLN A 699 42.23 12.73 60.59
C GLN A 699 43.25 13.88 60.70
N SER A 700 43.00 15.01 60.03
CA SER A 700 43.85 16.20 60.08
C SER A 700 43.97 16.75 61.51
N GLU A 701 42.87 16.77 62.27
CA GLU A 701 42.90 17.18 63.68
C GLU A 701 43.72 16.21 64.55
N ILE A 702 43.58 14.89 64.35
CA ILE A 702 44.37 13.87 65.07
C ILE A 702 45.86 13.97 64.69
N GLU A 703 46.20 14.18 63.41
CA GLU A 703 47.57 14.39 62.96
C GLU A 703 48.17 15.68 63.56
N GLN A 704 47.38 16.75 63.66
CA GLN A 704 47.79 18.00 64.32
C GLN A 704 47.98 17.82 65.83
N GLN A 705 47.10 17.09 66.51
CA GLN A 705 47.22 16.76 67.95
C GLN A 705 48.40 15.82 68.22
N LEU A 706 48.67 14.85 67.34
CA LEU A 706 49.83 13.96 67.44
C LEU A 706 51.13 14.73 67.24
N SER A 707 51.17 15.67 66.28
CA SER A 707 52.33 16.52 66.00
C SER A 707 52.61 17.51 67.15
N SER A 708 51.57 18.12 67.75
CA SER A 708 51.74 18.99 68.92
C SER A 708 52.17 18.19 70.16
N PHE A 709 51.55 17.03 70.42
CA PHE A 709 51.95 16.12 71.50
C PHE A 709 53.40 15.62 71.33
N GLN A 710 53.80 15.26 70.11
CA GLN A 710 55.18 14.86 69.82
C GLN A 710 56.17 16.02 70.06
N THR A 711 55.79 17.24 69.68
CA THR A 711 56.56 18.46 69.90
C THR A 711 56.69 18.81 71.38
N ASP A 712 55.61 18.72 72.15
CA ASP A 712 55.64 19.00 73.59
C ASP A 712 56.37 17.90 74.37
N THR A 713 56.20 16.64 73.99
CA THR A 713 56.98 15.51 74.53
C THR A 713 58.48 15.70 74.28
N ARG A 714 58.87 16.12 73.07
CA ARG A 714 60.25 16.51 72.74
C ARG A 714 60.73 17.67 73.61
N ASN A 715 59.93 18.74 73.72
CA ASN A 715 60.25 19.93 74.51
C ASN A 715 60.40 19.61 76.01
N THR A 716 59.62 18.66 76.56
CA THR A 716 59.77 18.23 77.95
C THR A 716 61.00 17.35 78.15
N PHE A 717 61.30 16.41 77.26
CA PHE A 717 62.54 15.62 77.35
C PHE A 717 63.79 16.51 77.20
N GLN A 718 63.78 17.49 76.29
CA GLN A 718 64.87 18.46 76.13
C GLN A 718 65.12 19.31 77.39
N LYS A 719 64.06 19.61 78.17
CA LYS A 719 64.15 20.32 79.47
C LYS A 719 64.62 19.40 80.61
N LEU A 720 64.18 18.14 80.63
CA LEU A 720 64.53 17.17 81.67
C LEU A 720 65.95 16.61 81.52
N PHE A 721 66.45 16.49 80.29
CA PHE A 721 67.78 15.95 79.99
C PHE A 721 68.60 16.88 79.08
N PRO A 722 69.03 18.08 79.55
CA PRO A 722 69.73 19.06 78.70
C PRO A 722 71.09 18.59 78.14
N HIS A 723 71.62 17.47 78.63
CA HIS A 723 72.87 16.86 78.16
C HIS A 723 72.69 15.91 76.98
N ILE A 724 71.44 15.56 76.61
CA ILE A 724 71.12 14.71 75.46
C ILE A 724 70.66 15.63 74.32
N SER A 725 71.48 15.76 73.27
CA SER A 725 71.20 16.60 72.10
C SER A 725 70.90 15.73 70.88
N ILE A 726 69.78 15.99 70.21
CA ILE A 726 69.27 15.15 69.11
C ILE A 726 68.90 16.02 67.92
N GLU A 727 69.41 15.61 66.76
CA GLU A 727 69.27 16.32 65.48
C GLU A 727 67.80 16.45 65.05
N THR A 728 67.47 17.53 64.33
CA THR A 728 66.13 18.11 64.45
C THR A 728 65.02 17.47 63.64
N HIS A 729 65.32 16.68 62.59
CA HIS A 729 64.36 16.39 61.51
C HIS A 729 64.01 14.91 61.23
N GLN A 730 64.38 13.94 62.07
CA GLN A 730 64.03 12.52 61.83
C GLN A 730 62.82 12.04 62.64
N SER A 731 61.94 11.26 62.00
CA SER A 731 60.74 10.66 62.62
C SER A 731 61.06 9.73 63.79
N ASN A 732 62.23 9.07 63.76
CA ASN A 732 62.69 8.12 64.80
C ASN A 732 63.42 8.81 65.98
N TRP A 733 63.25 10.12 66.18
CA TRP A 733 63.98 10.87 67.23
C TRP A 733 63.79 10.29 68.65
N LEU A 734 62.66 9.65 68.94
CA LEU A 734 62.37 9.04 70.24
C LEU A 734 63.20 7.76 70.47
N GLU A 735 63.54 7.05 69.41
CA GLU A 735 64.39 5.84 69.41
C GLU A 735 65.87 6.23 69.58
N ALA A 736 66.29 7.31 68.93
CA ALA A 736 67.58 7.95 69.19
C ALA A 736 67.70 8.49 70.64
N PHE A 737 66.60 9.05 71.18
CA PHE A 737 66.55 9.52 72.56
C PHE A 737 66.67 8.38 73.56
N THR A 738 65.91 7.29 73.40
CA THR A 738 66.00 6.16 74.32
C THR A 738 67.36 5.47 74.28
N HIS A 739 68.03 5.40 73.13
CA HIS A 739 69.40 4.86 73.05
C HIS A 739 70.43 5.71 73.83
N GLU A 740 70.44 7.04 73.64
CA GLU A 740 71.38 7.93 74.35
C GLU A 740 71.00 8.13 75.83
N ALA A 741 69.71 8.00 76.18
CA ALA A 741 69.23 7.95 77.56
C ALA A 741 69.62 6.65 78.28
N GLN A 742 69.50 5.48 77.65
CA GLN A 742 69.94 4.19 78.22
C GLN A 742 71.44 4.20 78.52
N LYS A 743 72.24 4.78 77.61
CA LYS A 743 73.68 4.99 77.76
C LYS A 743 74.07 5.92 78.93
N THR A 744 73.17 6.83 79.36
CA THR A 744 73.38 7.71 80.52
C THR A 744 72.74 7.19 81.82
N LEU A 745 71.72 6.32 81.73
CA LEU A 745 70.98 5.78 82.89
C LEU A 745 71.72 4.66 83.66
N ALA A 746 72.92 4.26 83.23
CA ALA A 746 73.69 3.15 83.81
C ALA A 746 74.28 3.39 85.22
N HIS A 747 73.83 4.43 85.97
CA HIS A 747 74.39 4.81 87.26
C HIS A 747 73.33 5.16 88.33
N SER A 748 73.20 4.26 89.32
CA SER A 748 72.62 4.45 90.67
C SER A 748 71.08 4.38 90.85
N PRO A 749 70.54 3.94 92.02
CA PRO A 749 69.14 3.50 92.16
C PRO A 749 68.33 4.13 93.33
N ALA A 750 67.14 3.56 93.62
CA ALA A 750 66.29 3.69 94.82
C ALA A 750 65.53 5.04 95.01
N GLU A 751 64.19 5.09 94.90
CA GLU A 751 63.13 4.57 95.80
C GLU A 751 62.82 5.44 97.04
N GLN A 752 61.56 5.92 97.18
CA GLN A 752 60.72 5.93 98.42
C GLN A 752 59.50 6.89 98.34
N GLN A 753 58.39 6.46 97.72
CA GLN A 753 57.05 7.08 97.85
C GLN A 753 55.89 6.04 97.80
N HIS A 754 56.12 4.83 98.30
CA HIS A 754 55.41 3.64 97.83
C HIS A 754 53.89 3.56 98.13
N THR A 755 53.38 4.17 99.21
CA THR A 755 52.01 3.88 99.71
C THR A 755 50.88 4.72 99.10
N ASP A 756 50.99 6.05 99.06
CA ASP A 756 49.98 6.90 98.40
C ASP A 756 50.02 6.71 96.87
N LEU A 757 51.22 6.43 96.32
CA LEU A 757 51.37 6.00 94.94
C LEU A 757 50.72 4.62 94.70
N GLN A 758 50.76 3.66 95.64
CA GLN A 758 50.07 2.37 95.44
C GLN A 758 48.55 2.50 95.32
N GLN A 759 47.90 3.38 96.08
CA GLN A 759 46.44 3.56 95.95
C GLN A 759 46.07 4.30 94.65
N LYS A 760 46.86 5.30 94.24
CA LYS A 760 46.69 5.98 92.95
C LYS A 760 47.03 5.08 91.77
N LEU A 761 48.02 4.20 91.92
CA LEU A 761 48.36 3.16 90.94
C LEU A 761 47.22 2.15 90.82
N ALA A 762 46.64 1.66 91.91
CA ALA A 762 45.50 0.74 91.85
C ALA A 762 44.28 1.35 91.14
N LEU A 763 43.94 2.61 91.42
CA LEU A 763 42.86 3.32 90.72
C LEU A 763 43.22 3.63 89.26
N SER A 764 44.49 3.96 88.98
CA SER A 764 44.99 4.15 87.62
C SER A 764 44.93 2.84 86.83
N GLU A 765 45.34 1.72 87.42
CA GLU A 765 45.26 0.39 86.82
C GLU A 765 43.80 -0.04 86.59
N GLU A 766 42.87 0.28 87.49
CA GLU A 766 41.44 -0.03 87.28
C GLU A 766 40.85 0.83 86.15
N SER A 767 41.20 2.12 86.08
CA SER A 767 40.85 2.97 84.94
C SER A 767 41.50 2.50 83.62
N GLN A 768 42.74 2.02 83.68
CA GLN A 768 43.48 1.46 82.55
C GLN A 768 42.89 0.12 82.09
N ARG A 769 42.45 -0.75 83.01
CA ARG A 769 41.72 -1.99 82.69
C ARG A 769 40.38 -1.68 82.04
N SER A 770 39.65 -0.68 82.53
CA SER A 770 38.39 -0.24 81.93
C SER A 770 38.60 0.33 80.53
N LEU A 771 39.57 1.22 80.35
CA LEU A 771 39.87 1.87 79.07
C LEU A 771 40.49 0.87 78.07
N GLN A 772 41.29 -0.09 78.53
CA GLN A 772 41.76 -1.20 77.71
C GLN A 772 40.61 -2.11 77.27
N ALA A 773 39.67 -2.45 78.15
CA ALA A 773 38.49 -3.23 77.79
C ALA A 773 37.60 -2.48 76.77
N GLU A 774 37.49 -1.15 76.89
CA GLU A 774 36.81 -0.30 75.92
C GLU A 774 37.55 -0.27 74.57
N CYS A 775 38.88 -0.16 74.57
CA CYS A 775 39.71 -0.31 73.36
C CYS A 775 39.60 -1.69 72.73
N GLU A 776 39.53 -2.77 73.52
CA GLU A 776 39.29 -4.13 73.02
C GLU A 776 37.88 -4.25 72.41
N GLN A 777 36.85 -3.64 73.03
CA GLN A 777 35.50 -3.59 72.48
C GLN A 777 35.40 -2.76 71.19
N TYR A 778 36.10 -1.63 71.09
CA TYR A 778 36.23 -0.88 69.84
C TYR A 778 36.98 -1.69 68.77
N ARG A 779 38.05 -2.40 69.13
CA ARG A 779 38.81 -3.27 68.21
C ARG A 779 37.96 -4.42 67.68
N THR A 780 37.16 -5.05 68.54
CA THR A 780 36.17 -6.07 68.13
C THR A 780 35.14 -5.46 67.17
N THR A 781 34.50 -4.35 67.55
CA THR A 781 33.51 -3.66 66.71
C THR A 781 34.09 -3.28 65.34
N LEU A 782 35.31 -2.76 65.30
CA LEU A 782 36.02 -2.45 64.05
C LEU A 782 36.22 -3.70 63.20
N SER A 783 36.70 -4.81 63.77
CA SER A 783 36.87 -6.07 63.04
C SER A 783 35.55 -6.67 62.53
N GLU A 784 34.44 -6.50 63.27
CA GLU A 784 33.11 -6.88 62.82
C GLU A 784 32.65 -6.00 61.64
N THR A 785 32.88 -4.69 61.69
CA THR A 785 32.57 -3.78 60.57
C THR A 785 33.47 -3.99 59.35
N GLU A 786 34.74 -4.34 59.53
CA GLU A 786 35.67 -4.69 58.45
C GLU A 786 35.25 -6.00 57.77
N SER A 787 34.84 -7.00 58.55
CA SER A 787 34.28 -8.26 58.04
C SER A 787 32.97 -8.02 57.27
N MET A 788 32.08 -7.17 57.80
CA MET A 788 30.84 -6.80 57.12
C MET A 788 31.09 -6.02 55.81
N LEU A 789 32.07 -5.11 55.80
CA LEU A 789 32.49 -4.41 54.58
C LEU A 789 33.06 -5.36 53.53
N LYS A 790 33.89 -6.34 53.92
CA LYS A 790 34.42 -7.36 53.01
C LYS A 790 33.33 -8.27 52.42
N VAL A 791 32.32 -8.64 53.21
CA VAL A 791 31.14 -9.38 52.73
C VAL A 791 30.30 -8.53 51.78
N LEU A 792 30.11 -7.24 52.08
CA LEU A 792 29.36 -6.32 51.23
C LEU A 792 30.09 -6.06 49.91
N GLN A 793 31.40 -5.79 49.96
CA GLN A 793 32.26 -5.62 48.79
C GLN A 793 32.18 -6.85 47.89
N LYS A 794 32.40 -8.06 48.43
CA LYS A 794 32.28 -9.29 47.65
C LYS A 794 30.87 -9.46 47.06
N SER A 795 29.82 -9.13 47.81
CA SER A 795 28.44 -9.21 47.30
C SER A 795 28.15 -8.21 46.17
N VAL A 796 28.91 -7.12 46.07
CA VAL A 796 28.88 -6.19 44.92
C VAL A 796 29.69 -6.76 43.77
N GLU A 797 30.92 -7.24 44.01
CA GLU A 797 31.79 -7.86 42.99
C GLU A 797 31.12 -9.09 42.32
N ASP A 798 30.55 -10.02 43.10
CA ASP A 798 29.77 -11.17 42.61
C ASP A 798 28.54 -10.70 41.80
N GLY A 799 27.94 -9.57 42.18
CA GLY A 799 26.82 -8.94 41.50
C GLY A 799 27.21 -8.30 40.16
N GLU A 800 28.33 -7.58 40.12
CA GLU A 800 28.91 -6.98 38.91
C GLU A 800 29.33 -8.05 37.91
N LEU A 801 29.98 -9.13 38.37
CA LEU A 801 30.30 -10.30 37.54
C LEU A 801 29.02 -10.92 36.94
N THR A 802 27.96 -11.05 37.74
CA THR A 802 26.66 -11.56 37.28
C THR A 802 26.01 -10.63 36.23
N TRP A 803 26.12 -9.31 36.38
CA TRP A 803 25.61 -8.34 35.40
C TRP A 803 26.46 -8.30 34.13
N ASN A 804 27.79 -8.35 34.24
CA ASN A 804 28.70 -8.38 33.10
C ASN A 804 28.49 -9.65 32.26
N SER A 805 28.26 -10.82 32.89
CA SER A 805 27.85 -12.04 32.16
C SER A 805 26.56 -11.81 31.38
N LYS A 806 25.50 -11.30 32.03
CA LYS A 806 24.21 -11.04 31.37
C LYS A 806 24.30 -10.01 30.23
N ILE A 807 25.18 -9.01 30.35
CA ILE A 807 25.45 -8.04 29.29
C ILE A 807 26.14 -8.73 28.11
N SER A 808 27.14 -9.58 28.37
CA SER A 808 27.79 -10.41 27.32
C SER A 808 26.80 -11.36 26.64
N ASP A 809 25.94 -12.03 27.40
CA ASP A 809 24.91 -12.95 26.88
C ASP A 809 23.91 -12.19 25.99
N ALA A 810 23.47 -11.00 26.42
CA ALA A 810 22.55 -10.15 25.66
C ALA A 810 23.20 -9.55 24.40
N GLU A 811 24.48 -9.17 24.47
CA GLU A 811 25.23 -8.69 23.31
C GLU A 811 25.49 -9.81 22.29
N GLN A 812 25.77 -11.03 22.76
CA GLN A 812 25.87 -12.21 21.89
C GLN A 812 24.51 -12.56 21.24
N GLN A 813 23.40 -12.49 21.98
CA GLN A 813 22.05 -12.68 21.42
C GLN A 813 21.71 -11.61 20.36
N LYS A 814 22.03 -10.33 20.64
CA LYS A 814 21.94 -9.22 19.68
C LYS A 814 22.77 -9.49 18.43
N GLN A 815 24.00 -9.99 18.56
CA GLN A 815 24.85 -10.31 17.41
C GLN A 815 24.26 -11.47 16.57
N VAL A 816 23.78 -12.54 17.21
CA VAL A 816 23.08 -13.64 16.51
C VAL A 816 21.83 -13.15 15.79
N ALA A 817 21.06 -12.25 16.39
CA ALA A 817 19.89 -11.63 15.74
C ALA A 817 20.29 -10.76 14.54
N LEU A 818 21.36 -9.97 14.62
CA LEU A 818 21.87 -9.18 13.51
C LEU A 818 22.36 -10.06 12.35
N ASP A 819 23.01 -11.18 12.63
CA ASP A 819 23.48 -12.11 11.60
C ASP A 819 22.31 -12.91 10.98
N GLN A 820 21.24 -13.20 11.74
CA GLN A 820 19.99 -13.71 11.17
C GLN A 820 19.30 -12.69 10.25
N VAL A 821 19.30 -11.39 10.61
CA VAL A 821 18.75 -10.33 9.75
C VAL A 821 19.50 -10.25 8.42
N LYS A 822 20.84 -10.28 8.42
CA LYS A 822 21.64 -10.31 7.17
C LYS A 822 21.28 -11.49 6.27
N VAL A 823 21.14 -12.69 6.83
CA VAL A 823 20.75 -13.88 6.05
C VAL A 823 19.35 -13.70 5.45
N LEU A 824 18.42 -13.07 6.18
CA LEU A 824 17.10 -12.74 5.63
C LEU A 824 17.20 -11.68 4.51
N GLU A 825 18.01 -10.64 4.67
CA GLU A 825 18.30 -9.63 3.64
C GLU A 825 18.88 -10.28 2.37
N GLU A 826 19.88 -11.14 2.50
CA GLU A 826 20.46 -11.93 1.38
C GLU A 826 19.40 -12.81 0.69
N THR A 827 18.50 -13.46 1.43
CA THR A 827 17.40 -14.23 0.82
C THR A 827 16.37 -13.35 0.11
N ILE A 828 16.11 -12.15 0.60
CA ILE A 828 15.20 -11.18 -0.05
C ILE A 828 15.83 -10.66 -1.35
N GLU A 829 17.13 -10.33 -1.36
CA GLU A 829 17.83 -9.96 -2.60
C GLU A 829 17.79 -11.09 -3.63
N LYS A 830 18.00 -12.34 -3.21
CA LYS A 830 17.90 -13.52 -4.09
C LYS A 830 16.49 -13.71 -4.66
N ILE A 831 15.44 -13.56 -3.85
CA ILE A 831 14.04 -13.65 -4.31
C ILE A 831 13.70 -12.51 -5.27
N ASN A 832 14.22 -11.30 -5.04
CA ASN A 832 14.05 -10.16 -5.95
C ASN A 832 14.74 -10.41 -7.30
N ALA A 833 15.94 -10.99 -7.32
CA ALA A 833 16.63 -11.39 -8.55
C ALA A 833 15.85 -12.48 -9.33
N GLU A 834 15.39 -13.53 -8.64
CA GLU A 834 14.55 -14.58 -9.24
C GLU A 834 13.22 -14.03 -9.78
N THR A 835 12.67 -12.99 -9.13
CA THR A 835 11.48 -12.28 -9.61
C THR A 835 11.79 -11.47 -10.89
N GLN A 836 12.93 -10.77 -10.94
CA GLN A 836 13.37 -10.02 -12.12
C GLN A 836 13.63 -10.94 -13.32
N ASP A 837 14.22 -12.11 -13.12
CA ASP A 837 14.40 -13.12 -14.18
C ASP A 837 13.06 -13.74 -14.61
N THR A 838 12.14 -13.94 -13.66
CA THR A 838 10.76 -14.39 -13.96
C THR A 838 10.00 -13.36 -14.81
N ASP A 839 10.16 -12.06 -14.54
CA ASP A 839 9.53 -10.99 -15.33
C ASP A 839 10.17 -10.81 -16.71
N GLN A 840 11.49 -11.02 -16.84
CA GLN A 840 12.14 -11.15 -18.16
C GLN A 840 11.56 -12.33 -18.96
N LEU A 841 11.35 -13.48 -18.31
CA LEU A 841 10.78 -14.66 -18.96
C LEU A 841 9.32 -14.42 -19.39
N LYS A 842 8.49 -13.76 -18.56
CA LYS A 842 7.14 -13.31 -18.96
C LYS A 842 7.18 -12.40 -20.19
N GLY A 843 8.15 -11.48 -20.25
CA GLY A 843 8.35 -10.60 -21.41
C GLY A 843 8.69 -11.37 -22.70
N GLN A 844 9.48 -12.45 -22.60
CA GLN A 844 9.78 -13.34 -23.73
C GLN A 844 8.55 -14.18 -24.14
N VAL A 845 7.80 -14.72 -23.17
CA VAL A 845 6.55 -15.47 -23.42
C VAL A 845 5.53 -14.59 -24.14
N MET A 846 5.25 -13.38 -23.63
CA MET A 846 4.32 -12.43 -24.26
C MET A 846 4.74 -12.06 -25.70
N LEU A 847 6.04 -11.97 -25.98
CA LEU A 847 6.56 -11.73 -27.33
C LEU A 847 6.35 -12.95 -28.25
N LEU A 848 6.51 -14.17 -27.75
CA LEU A 848 6.24 -15.40 -28.49
C LEU A 848 4.73 -15.60 -28.73
N GLU A 849 3.89 -15.29 -27.75
CA GLU A 849 2.43 -15.31 -27.87
C GLU A 849 1.97 -14.32 -28.95
N ALA A 850 2.43 -13.07 -28.93
CA ALA A 850 2.11 -12.08 -29.97
C ALA A 850 2.65 -12.46 -31.37
N GLN A 851 3.78 -13.18 -31.45
CA GLN A 851 4.25 -13.75 -32.72
C GLN A 851 3.36 -14.89 -33.21
N LEU A 852 2.89 -15.75 -32.30
CA LEU A 852 2.05 -16.91 -32.62
C LEU A 852 0.62 -16.48 -32.99
N GLU A 853 0.05 -15.48 -32.31
CA GLU A 853 -1.23 -14.86 -32.66
C GLU A 853 -1.17 -14.23 -34.05
N LYS A 854 -0.08 -13.50 -34.37
CA LYS A 854 0.16 -12.95 -35.72
C LYS A 854 0.33 -14.05 -36.79
N GLN A 855 0.94 -15.19 -36.44
CA GLN A 855 0.99 -16.35 -37.34
C GLN A 855 -0.41 -16.93 -37.59
N LEU A 856 -1.21 -17.13 -36.54
CA LEU A 856 -2.60 -17.59 -36.66
C LEU A 856 -3.48 -16.64 -37.49
N GLU A 857 -3.35 -15.32 -37.31
CA GLU A 857 -4.04 -14.33 -38.14
C GLU A 857 -3.61 -14.45 -39.61
N SER A 858 -2.31 -14.61 -39.89
CA SER A 858 -1.81 -14.79 -41.27
C SER A 858 -2.27 -16.11 -41.92
N ILE A 859 -2.38 -17.19 -41.14
CA ILE A 859 -2.94 -18.48 -41.57
C ILE A 859 -4.42 -18.32 -41.87
N THR A 860 -5.16 -17.62 -41.01
CA THR A 860 -6.60 -17.35 -41.19
C THR A 860 -6.86 -16.56 -42.47
N ILE A 861 -6.08 -15.50 -42.73
CA ILE A 861 -6.15 -14.71 -43.98
C ILE A 861 -5.79 -15.57 -45.20
N SER A 862 -4.80 -16.46 -45.08
CA SER A 862 -4.46 -17.39 -46.17
C SER A 862 -5.54 -18.44 -46.41
N GLN A 863 -6.28 -18.85 -45.37
CA GLN A 863 -7.39 -19.79 -45.49
C GLN A 863 -8.60 -19.12 -46.14
N THR A 864 -9.01 -17.92 -45.71
CA THR A 864 -10.13 -17.20 -46.35
C THR A 864 -9.83 -16.93 -47.83
N TYR A 865 -8.61 -16.54 -48.18
CA TYR A 865 -8.21 -16.38 -49.58
C TYR A 865 -8.26 -17.71 -50.37
N ALA A 866 -7.90 -18.85 -49.75
CA ALA A 866 -8.02 -20.16 -50.39
C ALA A 866 -9.48 -20.59 -50.59
N GLU A 867 -10.35 -20.28 -49.63
CA GLU A 867 -11.80 -20.53 -49.71
C GLU A 867 -12.46 -19.65 -50.78
N GLU A 868 -12.17 -18.34 -50.82
CA GLU A 868 -12.59 -17.42 -51.88
C GLU A 868 -12.13 -17.90 -53.27
N MET A 869 -10.85 -18.30 -53.40
CA MET A 869 -10.32 -18.87 -54.65
C MET A 869 -10.96 -20.22 -55.02
N SER A 870 -11.47 -20.98 -54.05
CA SER A 870 -12.24 -22.20 -54.30
C SER A 870 -13.66 -21.89 -54.77
N GLN A 871 -14.33 -20.91 -54.15
CA GLN A 871 -15.65 -20.43 -54.56
C GLN A 871 -15.61 -19.82 -55.97
N LEU A 872 -14.61 -18.99 -56.27
CA LEU A 872 -14.39 -18.41 -57.60
C LEU A 872 -14.14 -19.50 -58.67
N LYS A 873 -13.38 -20.57 -58.33
CA LYS A 873 -13.20 -21.72 -59.23
C LYS A 873 -14.50 -22.50 -59.46
N ALA A 874 -15.31 -22.70 -58.42
CA ALA A 874 -16.60 -23.36 -58.54
C ALA A 874 -17.54 -22.56 -59.46
N LEU A 875 -17.69 -21.25 -59.22
CA LEU A 875 -18.54 -20.35 -60.01
C LEU A 875 -18.02 -20.20 -61.46
N LEU A 876 -16.70 -20.19 -61.67
CA LEU A 876 -16.10 -20.27 -63.01
C LEU A 876 -16.41 -21.60 -63.71
N SER A 877 -16.39 -22.73 -62.98
CA SER A 877 -16.74 -24.03 -63.56
C SER A 877 -18.24 -24.14 -63.89
N GLU A 878 -19.11 -23.55 -63.07
CA GLU A 878 -20.55 -23.50 -63.30
C GLU A 878 -20.88 -22.64 -64.53
N THR A 879 -20.33 -21.42 -64.60
CA THR A 879 -20.50 -20.54 -65.77
C THR A 879 -19.88 -21.11 -67.05
N GLN A 880 -18.78 -21.88 -66.95
CA GLN A 880 -18.23 -22.64 -68.07
C GLN A 880 -19.19 -23.74 -68.55
N VAL A 881 -19.89 -24.44 -67.65
CA VAL A 881 -20.92 -25.45 -68.00
C VAL A 881 -22.16 -24.78 -68.60
N GLN A 882 -22.66 -23.70 -68.01
CA GLN A 882 -23.78 -22.92 -68.54
C GLN A 882 -23.48 -22.40 -69.96
N LEU A 883 -22.26 -21.90 -70.21
CA LEU A 883 -21.82 -21.44 -71.53
C LEU A 883 -21.70 -22.58 -72.55
N VAL A 884 -21.38 -23.81 -72.12
CA VAL A 884 -21.42 -25.00 -72.99
C VAL A 884 -22.86 -25.40 -73.32
N SER A 885 -23.78 -25.36 -72.35
CA SER A 885 -25.21 -25.64 -72.57
C SER A 885 -25.82 -24.64 -73.55
N ALA A 886 -25.71 -23.34 -73.26
CA ALA A 886 -26.23 -22.27 -74.12
C ALA A 886 -25.62 -22.29 -75.53
N LYS A 887 -24.38 -22.78 -75.69
CA LYS A 887 -23.75 -22.99 -77.00
C LYS A 887 -24.31 -24.22 -77.74
N ALA A 888 -24.66 -25.29 -77.03
CA ALA A 888 -25.34 -26.45 -77.60
C ALA A 888 -26.77 -26.10 -78.03
N GLU A 889 -27.54 -25.43 -77.16
CA GLU A 889 -28.89 -24.90 -77.45
C GLU A 889 -28.86 -23.95 -78.66
N ALA A 890 -27.91 -23.02 -78.71
CA ALA A 890 -27.73 -22.12 -79.86
C ALA A 890 -27.21 -22.82 -81.14
N GLN A 891 -26.71 -24.06 -81.05
CA GLN A 891 -26.36 -24.89 -82.20
C GLN A 891 -27.57 -25.73 -82.66
N GLU A 892 -28.39 -26.22 -81.73
CA GLU A 892 -29.67 -26.90 -81.98
C GLU A 892 -30.65 -25.95 -82.68
N GLN A 893 -30.89 -24.75 -82.13
CA GLN A 893 -31.70 -23.70 -82.79
C GLN A 893 -31.19 -23.32 -84.18
N ARG A 894 -29.88 -23.40 -84.44
CA ARG A 894 -29.30 -23.18 -85.79
C ARG A 894 -29.58 -24.35 -86.72
N ALA A 895 -29.60 -25.58 -86.21
CA ALA A 895 -29.99 -26.75 -86.98
C ALA A 895 -31.49 -26.70 -87.33
N GLU A 896 -32.36 -26.38 -86.36
CA GLU A 896 -33.80 -26.14 -86.57
C GLU A 896 -34.04 -25.03 -87.61
N LEU A 897 -33.40 -23.86 -87.45
CA LEU A 897 -33.49 -22.76 -88.43
C LEU A 897 -32.93 -23.12 -89.80
N SER A 898 -32.03 -24.11 -89.92
CA SER A 898 -31.60 -24.63 -91.22
C SER A 898 -32.62 -25.58 -91.83
N LEU A 899 -33.24 -26.46 -91.02
CA LEU A 899 -34.31 -27.36 -91.45
C LEU A 899 -35.55 -26.59 -91.92
N VAL A 900 -35.98 -25.58 -91.17
CA VAL A 900 -37.10 -24.70 -91.54
C VAL A 900 -36.80 -23.93 -92.82
N LYS A 901 -35.55 -23.52 -93.07
CA LYS A 901 -35.17 -22.91 -94.35
C LYS A 901 -35.25 -23.89 -95.51
N THR A 902 -34.77 -25.11 -95.35
CA THR A 902 -34.87 -26.16 -96.38
C THR A 902 -36.34 -26.49 -96.68
N GLN A 903 -37.19 -26.62 -95.66
CA GLN A 903 -38.63 -26.82 -95.83
C GLN A 903 -39.33 -25.64 -96.52
N LEU A 904 -38.92 -24.39 -96.20
CA LEU A 904 -39.45 -23.20 -96.87
C LEU A 904 -39.01 -23.12 -98.34
N GLU A 905 -37.78 -23.51 -98.63
CA GLU A 905 -37.22 -23.56 -99.99
C GLU A 905 -37.86 -24.69 -100.81
N GLU A 906 -38.08 -25.87 -100.21
CA GLU A 906 -38.84 -26.98 -100.79
C GLU A 906 -40.28 -26.56 -101.12
N ALA A 907 -41.02 -25.99 -100.15
CA ALA A 907 -42.37 -25.47 -100.38
C ALA A 907 -42.43 -24.31 -101.40
N THR A 908 -41.38 -23.48 -101.48
CA THR A 908 -41.28 -22.42 -102.50
C THR A 908 -41.10 -23.03 -103.90
N ASN A 909 -40.27 -24.09 -104.01
CA ASN A 909 -40.12 -24.84 -105.26
C ASN A 909 -41.42 -25.58 -105.64
N GLU A 910 -42.12 -26.19 -104.69
CA GLU A 910 -43.44 -26.80 -104.94
C GLU A 910 -44.44 -25.77 -105.48
N VAL A 911 -44.58 -24.61 -104.83
CA VAL A 911 -45.44 -23.49 -105.29
C VAL A 911 -45.02 -23.01 -106.68
N GLN A 912 -43.72 -22.86 -106.96
CA GLN A 912 -43.25 -22.49 -108.29
C GLN A 912 -43.59 -23.55 -109.34
N THR A 913 -43.48 -24.85 -109.02
CA THR A 913 -43.89 -25.91 -109.95
C THR A 913 -45.40 -25.98 -110.15
N GLU A 914 -46.21 -25.69 -109.12
CA GLU A 914 -47.66 -25.52 -109.27
C GLU A 914 -47.98 -24.32 -110.18
N GLU A 915 -47.29 -23.19 -110.02
CA GLU A 915 -47.48 -21.99 -110.83
C GLU A 915 -47.03 -22.23 -112.29
N ASP A 916 -45.89 -22.88 -112.53
CA ASP A 916 -45.42 -23.30 -113.86
C ASP A 916 -46.40 -24.28 -114.52
N ILE A 917 -46.96 -25.24 -113.78
CA ILE A 917 -47.99 -26.17 -114.26
C ILE A 917 -49.29 -25.42 -114.60
N ARG A 918 -49.74 -24.48 -113.74
CA ARG A 918 -50.91 -23.62 -114.00
C ARG A 918 -50.69 -22.77 -115.25
N GLN A 919 -49.49 -22.20 -115.42
CA GLN A 919 -49.10 -21.43 -116.60
C GLN A 919 -49.07 -22.30 -117.86
N GLN A 920 -48.57 -23.54 -117.77
CA GLN A 920 -48.58 -24.49 -118.88
C GLN A 920 -50.01 -24.93 -119.25
N VAL A 921 -50.89 -25.15 -118.26
CA VAL A 921 -52.32 -25.44 -118.50
C VAL A 921 -53.03 -24.25 -119.14
N ALA A 922 -52.74 -23.02 -118.71
CA ALA A 922 -53.26 -21.80 -119.34
C ALA A 922 -52.79 -21.68 -120.81
N ASN A 923 -51.49 -21.83 -121.06
CA ASN A 923 -50.92 -21.82 -122.42
C ASN A 923 -51.53 -22.92 -123.32
N ASN A 924 -51.74 -24.12 -122.77
CA ASN A 924 -52.42 -25.20 -123.49
C ASN A 924 -53.89 -24.88 -123.79
N TYR A 925 -54.59 -24.20 -122.87
CA TYR A 925 -55.96 -23.74 -123.08
C TYR A 925 -56.04 -22.62 -124.14
N GLU A 926 -55.07 -21.71 -124.17
CA GLU A 926 -54.92 -20.72 -125.26
C GLU A 926 -54.65 -21.40 -126.60
N GLN A 927 -53.77 -22.42 -126.66
CA GLN A 927 -53.58 -23.19 -127.90
C GLN A 927 -54.86 -23.91 -128.34
N VAL A 928 -55.57 -24.59 -127.42
CA VAL A 928 -56.83 -25.29 -127.75
C VAL A 928 -57.92 -24.33 -128.21
N THR A 929 -58.03 -23.14 -127.60
CA THR A 929 -58.99 -22.12 -128.05
C THR A 929 -58.58 -21.47 -129.37
N HIS A 930 -57.29 -21.25 -129.63
CA HIS A 930 -56.77 -20.81 -130.92
C HIS A 930 -57.00 -21.84 -132.03
N PHE A 931 -56.75 -23.13 -131.79
CA PHE A 931 -57.09 -24.21 -132.71
C PHE A 931 -58.60 -24.31 -132.95
N ARG A 932 -59.43 -24.10 -131.92
CA ARG A 932 -60.90 -24.04 -132.08
C ARG A 932 -61.34 -22.84 -132.91
N GLY A 933 -60.67 -21.70 -132.80
CA GLY A 933 -60.86 -20.53 -133.67
C GLY A 933 -60.51 -20.84 -135.13
N LEU A 934 -59.33 -21.43 -135.39
CA LEU A 934 -58.90 -21.84 -136.72
C LEU A 934 -59.86 -22.86 -137.37
N PHE A 935 -60.31 -23.86 -136.62
CA PHE A 935 -61.33 -24.81 -137.12
C PHE A 935 -62.69 -24.14 -137.37
N GLY A 936 -63.07 -23.14 -136.58
CA GLY A 936 -64.23 -22.30 -136.85
C GLY A 936 -64.11 -21.54 -138.19
N SER A 937 -62.94 -20.95 -138.46
CA SER A 937 -62.68 -20.27 -139.74
C SER A 937 -62.60 -21.23 -140.95
N LEU A 938 -62.24 -22.50 -140.75
CA LEU A 938 -62.28 -23.53 -141.81
C LEU A 938 -63.67 -24.14 -142.06
N HIS A 939 -64.71 -23.73 -141.32
CA HIS A 939 -66.10 -24.18 -141.51
C HIS A 939 -67.05 -23.06 -142.00
N ALA A 940 -66.48 -21.95 -142.48
CA ALA A 940 -67.20 -20.80 -143.01
C ALA A 940 -66.63 -20.34 -144.37
N GLY A 941 -66.38 -21.29 -145.27
CA GLY A 941 -65.94 -21.09 -146.65
C GLY A 941 -66.69 -22.02 -147.61
#